data_AF-G7J037-F1
#
_entry.id   AF-G7J037-F1
#
_cell.length_a   1.000
_cell.length_b   1.000
_cell.length_c   1.000
_cell.angle_alpha   90.00
_cell.angle_beta   90.00
_cell.angle_gamma   90.00
#
_symmetry.space_group_name_H-M   'P 1'
#
loop_
_entity.id
_entity.type
_entity.pdbx_description
1 polymer ?
#
loop_
_entity_poly.entity_id
_entity_poly.type
_entity_poly.pdbx_seq_one_letter_code
_entity_poly.pdbx_strand_id
1 'polypeptide(L)'
;MAENVISIVAKLAECLAECLVKPVIREGKYFLCVNKVIRDLENEREDLISERDNLLCRVKQAKERTEIIEKPVEKWLDEVKSLLEEVEALKQRMRTNTRCFQRDFPTWRRYRLSKQMVKKAQAMERLKGKSNIQPFSHLAPLPGIQYQYSSENFTCFQSTKVAYNQLLELLRDDCIHMIGVYGMGGCGKTTLATEVGKKAEESNMFDKVILITVSQTPNVRKIQGKMAALLNLKLSEEDEDERAQLDDLWKKFNLTSIGIRIDSVNKGAWKILVTTRNRQVCTSMNCQKIINLGLLSENESWTLFQKHADITDEFSKSLGGVPHELCNKCKGLPLAIVTVASSLKGKHKSEWDVALYKLRNSAEFDDHDEGVRDALSCLELSYTYLQNKEAELLFLMCSMFPEDYNISIEDLIIYAIGLGVGGRHPLKISRILIQVAIDKLVESCLLMPAEDMECVKMHDLVREVALWIAKRSEDRKILVNVDKPLNTLAGDDSIQNYFAVSSWWENENPIIGPLQAAKVQMLLLHINTSISQSSFVLSNLTFEGIDGLKVFSLTNDSYHDVLFFSLPPSVQFLTNVRTLRLNGLKLDDISFVAKLTMLEVLLLRRCKFNELPYEMGNLTRLKLLDLSGSDIFEKTYNGALRRCSQLEVFYFTGASADELVAEMVVDVAALSNLQCFSIHDFQLPRYFIKWTRSLCLHNFNICKLKESKGNILQKAESVAFQCLHGGCKNIIPDMVEVVGGMNDLTSLWLETCEEIECIFDITSNAKIDDLIPKFVELELIDMDNLTGLCQGPPLQVLCFFQKLEKLVIQRCIKIHITFPRECNLQNLKILILFSCKSGEVLFPTSVAQSLQKLEELRIRECRELKLIIAASGREHDGCNTREDIVPDQMNSHFLMPSLRRVMISDCPLLKSIFPFCYVEGLSRLQSIYIIGVPELKYIFGECDHEHHSSHKYHNHIMLPQLKNLPLKLDLELYDLPQLNSISWLGPTTPRQTQSLQCLKHLQVLRCENLKSLFSMEESRSLPELMSIEIGDCQELQHIVLANEELALLPNAEVYFPKLTDVVVGGCNKLKSLFPVSMRKMLPKLSSLEIRNSDQIEEVFKHDGGDRTIDEMEVILPNLTEIRLYCLPNFFDICQGYKLQAVKLGRLEIDECPKVSQSLNAIQVT
;
A
#
# COMPACT_ATOMS: atom_id res chain seq x y z
N MET A 1 68.58 41.71 -43.10
CA MET A 1 68.09 41.83 -41.70
C MET A 1 66.75 42.56 -41.62
N ALA A 2 66.54 43.67 -42.34
CA ALA A 2 65.26 44.40 -42.36
C ALA A 2 64.06 43.60 -42.92
N GLU A 3 64.25 42.80 -43.98
CA GLU A 3 63.15 41.99 -44.57
C GLU A 3 62.65 40.86 -43.66
N ASN A 4 63.53 40.24 -42.88
CA ASN A 4 63.14 39.17 -41.94
C ASN A 4 62.37 39.72 -40.73
N VAL A 5 62.68 40.95 -40.29
CA VAL A 5 61.94 41.62 -39.20
C VAL A 5 60.55 42.03 -39.66
N ILE A 6 60.40 42.52 -40.90
CA ILE A 6 59.09 42.90 -41.47
C ILE A 6 58.18 41.67 -41.64
N SER A 7 58.72 40.52 -42.07
CA SER A 7 57.94 39.27 -42.20
C SER A 7 57.44 38.72 -40.86
N ILE A 8 58.28 38.80 -39.81
CA ILE A 8 57.92 38.35 -38.46
C ILE A 8 56.88 39.29 -37.83
N VAL A 9 57.02 40.62 -38.02
CA VAL A 9 56.05 41.61 -37.53
C VAL A 9 54.71 41.49 -38.27
N ALA A 10 54.72 41.21 -39.58
CA ALA A 10 53.49 40.97 -40.35
C ALA A 10 52.74 39.70 -39.90
N LYS A 11 53.47 38.59 -39.66
CA LYS A 11 52.87 37.34 -39.13
C LYS A 11 52.38 37.48 -37.69
N LEU A 12 53.09 38.23 -36.84
CA LEU A 12 52.64 38.55 -35.48
C LEU A 12 51.40 39.46 -35.49
N ALA A 13 51.33 40.43 -36.41
CA ALA A 13 50.16 41.30 -36.58
C ALA A 13 48.94 40.52 -37.10
N GLU A 14 49.13 39.54 -37.99
CA GLU A 14 48.07 38.65 -38.49
C GLU A 14 47.55 37.69 -37.39
N CYS A 15 48.45 37.10 -36.60
CA CYS A 15 48.08 36.31 -35.41
C CYS A 15 47.37 37.15 -34.33
N LEU A 16 47.81 38.38 -34.08
CA LEU A 16 47.16 39.30 -33.14
C LEU A 16 45.79 39.76 -33.65
N ALA A 17 45.64 39.99 -34.96
CA ALA A 17 44.35 40.31 -35.58
C ALA A 17 43.36 39.13 -35.48
N GLU A 18 43.78 37.89 -35.74
CA GLU A 18 42.90 36.72 -35.58
C GLU A 18 42.52 36.42 -34.12
N CYS A 19 43.43 36.67 -33.17
CA CYS A 19 43.19 36.45 -31.74
C CYS A 19 42.33 37.55 -31.09
N LEU A 20 42.33 38.78 -31.60
CA LEU A 20 41.54 39.90 -31.04
C LEU A 20 40.20 40.11 -31.75
N VAL A 21 40.12 39.88 -33.07
CA VAL A 21 38.91 40.16 -33.86
C VAL A 21 37.81 39.12 -33.62
N LYS A 22 38.15 37.82 -33.53
CA LYS A 22 37.15 36.76 -33.31
C LYS A 22 36.42 36.88 -31.95
N PRO A 23 37.09 37.13 -30.80
CA PRO A 23 36.42 37.35 -29.53
C PRO A 23 35.59 38.64 -29.51
N VAL A 24 36.08 39.74 -30.11
CA VAL A 24 35.36 41.02 -30.17
C VAL A 24 34.11 40.91 -31.06
N ILE A 25 34.17 40.19 -32.18
CA ILE A 25 32.99 39.88 -33.02
C ILE A 25 32.00 38.97 -32.27
N ARG A 26 32.50 37.97 -31.53
CA ARG A 26 31.65 37.05 -30.75
C ARG A 26 30.93 37.77 -29.62
N GLU A 27 31.59 38.71 -28.95
CA GLU A 27 31.03 39.53 -27.87
C GLU A 27 30.15 40.68 -28.41
N GLY A 28 30.47 41.25 -29.57
CA GLY A 28 29.70 42.30 -30.24
C GLY A 28 28.34 41.82 -30.78
N LYS A 29 28.21 40.53 -31.12
CA LYS A 29 26.93 39.92 -31.55
C LYS A 29 25.84 40.00 -30.48
N TYR A 30 26.18 39.93 -29.19
CA TYR A 30 25.22 40.05 -28.09
C TYR A 30 24.65 41.47 -27.94
N PHE A 31 25.35 42.48 -28.48
CA PHE A 31 24.91 43.88 -28.50
C PHE A 31 24.11 44.25 -29.76
N LEU A 32 24.58 43.83 -30.93
CA LEU A 32 24.08 44.29 -32.24
C LEU A 32 23.05 43.37 -32.91
N CYS A 33 22.95 42.10 -32.48
CA CYS A 33 22.10 41.08 -33.14
C CYS A 33 21.05 40.47 -32.20
N VAL A 34 20.51 41.27 -31.26
CA VAL A 34 19.54 40.79 -30.24
C VAL A 34 18.31 40.13 -30.88
N ASN A 35 17.75 40.71 -31.93
CA ASN A 35 16.59 40.14 -32.63
C ASN A 35 16.88 38.78 -33.28
N LYS A 36 18.12 38.53 -33.68
CA LYS A 36 18.55 37.23 -34.18
C LYS A 36 18.65 36.22 -33.03
N VAL A 37 19.26 36.61 -31.90
CA VAL A 37 19.35 35.77 -30.69
C VAL A 37 17.98 35.41 -30.13
N ILE A 38 17.01 36.33 -30.17
CA ILE A 38 15.61 36.06 -29.78
C ILE A 38 15.00 34.99 -30.69
N ARG A 39 15.16 35.15 -32.00
CA ARG A 39 14.62 34.21 -32.98
C ARG A 39 15.26 32.82 -32.86
N ASP A 40 16.57 32.76 -32.69
CA ASP A 40 17.29 31.50 -32.50
C ASP A 40 16.82 30.79 -31.21
N LEU A 41 16.59 31.53 -30.12
CA LEU A 41 16.01 30.97 -28.88
C LEU A 41 14.57 30.46 -29.08
N GLU A 42 13.76 31.16 -29.89
CA GLU A 42 12.37 30.76 -30.16
C GLU A 42 12.30 29.48 -31.00
N ASN A 43 13.13 29.37 -32.03
CA ASN A 43 13.24 28.14 -32.83
C ASN A 43 13.68 26.95 -31.97
N GLU A 44 14.73 27.12 -31.16
CA GLU A 44 15.22 26.06 -30.25
C GLU A 44 14.17 25.63 -29.22
N ARG A 45 13.32 26.57 -28.78
CA ARG A 45 12.21 26.31 -27.85
C ARG A 45 11.09 25.51 -28.53
N GLU A 46 10.70 25.87 -29.75
CA GLU A 46 9.66 25.15 -30.50
C GLU A 46 10.09 23.71 -30.81
N ASP A 47 11.34 23.51 -31.22
CA ASP A 47 11.90 22.18 -31.46
C ASP A 47 11.88 21.32 -30.18
N LEU A 48 12.29 21.89 -29.03
CA LEU A 48 12.31 21.15 -27.77
C LEU A 48 10.90 20.80 -27.27
N ILE A 49 9.92 21.69 -27.51
CA ILE A 49 8.50 21.41 -27.24
C ILE A 49 8.03 20.24 -28.10
N SER A 50 8.39 20.20 -29.38
CA SER A 50 8.01 19.11 -30.29
C SER A 50 8.60 17.76 -29.84
N GLU A 51 9.88 17.73 -29.45
CA GLU A 51 10.51 16.52 -28.89
C GLU A 51 9.85 16.06 -27.59
N ARG A 52 9.54 17.00 -26.69
CA ARG A 52 8.81 16.72 -25.45
C ARG A 52 7.44 16.10 -25.73
N ASP A 53 6.69 16.66 -26.67
CA ASP A 53 5.34 16.20 -26.98
C ASP A 53 5.37 14.81 -27.63
N ASN A 54 6.35 14.53 -28.49
CA ASN A 54 6.61 13.20 -29.03
C ASN A 54 6.90 12.17 -27.92
N LEU A 55 7.75 12.54 -26.95
CA LEU A 55 8.14 11.68 -25.85
C LEU A 55 6.98 11.45 -24.85
N LEU A 56 6.18 12.49 -24.58
CA LEU A 56 4.94 12.39 -23.80
C LEU A 56 3.90 11.47 -24.46
N CYS A 57 3.81 11.50 -25.80
CA CYS A 57 2.96 10.57 -26.55
C CYS A 57 3.41 9.12 -26.37
N ARG A 58 4.73 8.86 -26.45
CA ARG A 58 5.30 7.53 -26.15
C ARG A 58 5.07 7.10 -24.70
N VAL A 59 5.18 8.03 -23.74
CA VAL A 59 4.88 7.77 -22.32
C VAL A 59 3.41 7.39 -22.15
N LYS A 60 2.51 8.09 -22.85
CA LYS A 60 1.08 7.77 -22.84
C LYS A 60 0.84 6.36 -23.39
N GLN A 61 1.44 6.01 -24.53
CA GLN A 61 1.33 4.67 -25.12
C GLN A 61 1.89 3.56 -24.21
N ALA A 62 3.02 3.79 -23.54
CA ALA A 62 3.60 2.82 -22.60
C ALA A 62 2.74 2.68 -21.33
N LYS A 63 2.17 3.77 -20.81
CA LYS A 63 1.21 3.74 -19.70
C LYS A 63 -0.10 3.03 -20.08
N GLU A 64 -0.56 3.18 -21.32
CA GLU A 64 -1.69 2.42 -21.89
C GLU A 64 -1.37 0.92 -21.96
N ARG A 65 -0.11 0.56 -22.27
CA ARG A 65 0.41 -0.82 -22.22
C ARG A 65 0.78 -1.31 -20.82
N THR A 66 0.46 -0.56 -19.77
CA THR A 66 0.74 -0.92 -18.36
C THR A 66 2.22 -1.09 -18.02
N GLU A 67 3.10 -0.47 -18.82
CA GLU A 67 4.54 -0.47 -18.59
C GLU A 67 4.93 0.69 -17.65
N ILE A 68 5.92 0.45 -16.79
CA ILE A 68 6.57 1.46 -15.98
C ILE A 68 7.58 2.19 -16.86
N ILE A 69 7.50 3.52 -16.87
CA ILE A 69 8.44 4.38 -17.58
C ILE A 69 9.78 4.39 -16.85
N GLU A 70 10.87 4.28 -17.59
CA GLU A 70 12.20 4.33 -17.01
C GLU A 70 12.50 5.72 -16.41
N LYS A 71 13.08 5.74 -15.20
CA LYS A 71 13.38 6.98 -14.46
C LYS A 71 14.14 8.05 -15.27
N PRO A 72 15.09 7.70 -16.18
CA PRO A 72 15.76 8.69 -17.02
C PRO A 72 14.82 9.45 -17.97
N VAL A 73 13.72 8.84 -18.41
CA VAL A 73 12.71 9.46 -19.28
C VAL A 73 11.91 10.50 -18.48
N GLU A 74 11.52 10.18 -17.25
CA GLU A 74 10.86 11.12 -16.33
C GLU A 74 11.77 12.30 -15.99
N LYS A 75 13.04 12.02 -15.67
CA LYS A 75 14.05 13.04 -15.40
C LYS A 75 14.24 13.99 -16.59
N TRP A 76 14.28 13.48 -17.82
CA TRP A 76 14.40 14.31 -19.01
C TRP A 76 13.17 15.22 -19.20
N LEU A 77 11.95 14.72 -18.96
CA LEU A 77 10.72 15.53 -19.04
C LEU A 77 10.71 16.66 -18.00
N ASP A 78 11.17 16.40 -16.78
CA ASP A 78 11.29 17.40 -15.72
C ASP A 78 12.35 18.46 -16.04
N GLU A 79 13.52 18.05 -16.55
CA GLU A 79 14.59 18.96 -17.00
C GLU A 79 14.10 19.89 -18.12
N VAL A 80 13.36 19.36 -19.10
CA VAL A 80 12.76 20.15 -20.18
C VAL A 80 11.70 21.12 -19.66
N LYS A 81 10.81 20.66 -18.76
CA LYS A 81 9.79 21.52 -18.15
C LYS A 81 10.41 22.70 -17.40
N SER A 82 11.39 22.43 -16.55
CA SER A 82 12.12 23.45 -15.79
C SER A 82 12.79 24.47 -16.72
N LEU A 83 13.47 24.00 -17.78
CA LEU A 83 14.15 24.87 -18.72
C LEU A 83 13.17 25.76 -19.52
N LEU A 84 12.00 25.24 -19.89
CA LEU A 84 10.95 26.01 -20.57
C LEU A 84 10.36 27.11 -19.67
N GLU A 85 10.15 26.83 -18.38
CA GLU A 85 9.69 27.82 -17.38
C GLU A 85 10.72 28.95 -17.20
N GLU A 86 12.01 28.60 -17.12
CA GLU A 86 13.10 29.59 -17.03
C GLU A 86 13.17 30.48 -18.28
N VAL A 87 12.97 29.91 -19.48
CA VAL A 87 12.93 30.65 -20.74
C VAL A 87 11.72 31.60 -20.76
N GLU A 88 10.56 31.17 -20.28
CA GLU A 88 9.37 32.03 -20.21
C GLU A 88 9.55 33.20 -19.22
N ALA A 89 10.15 32.94 -18.05
CA ALA A 89 10.52 33.98 -17.09
C ALA A 89 11.52 34.99 -17.68
N LEU A 90 12.47 34.51 -18.50
CA LEU A 90 13.41 35.35 -19.22
C LEU A 90 12.70 36.24 -20.26
N LYS A 91 11.71 35.72 -21.00
CA LYS A 91 10.88 36.48 -21.95
C LYS A 91 10.02 37.53 -21.24
N GLN A 92 9.44 37.22 -20.08
CA GLN A 92 8.65 38.16 -19.29
C GLN A 92 9.48 39.36 -18.78
N ARG A 93 10.73 39.11 -18.35
CA ARG A 93 11.69 40.17 -17.97
C ARG A 93 12.02 41.11 -19.13
N MET A 94 11.84 40.67 -20.38
CA MET A 94 12.00 41.52 -21.56
C MET A 94 10.76 42.36 -21.87
N ARG A 95 9.55 41.76 -21.79
CA ARG A 95 8.27 42.43 -22.11
C ARG A 95 7.97 43.60 -21.17
N THR A 96 8.37 43.51 -19.91
CA THR A 96 8.20 44.58 -18.89
C THR A 96 9.10 45.80 -19.10
N ASN A 97 10.03 45.78 -20.07
CA ASN A 97 11.03 46.83 -20.27
C ASN A 97 10.93 47.56 -21.63
N THR A 98 9.75 47.59 -22.25
CA THR A 98 9.51 48.17 -23.59
C THR A 98 9.84 49.67 -23.72
N ARG A 99 10.00 50.44 -22.63
CA ARG A 99 10.40 51.87 -22.70
C ARG A 99 11.88 52.14 -23.00
N CYS A 100 12.76 51.14 -22.98
CA CYS A 100 14.20 51.31 -23.28
C CYS A 100 14.66 50.60 -24.57
N PHE A 101 13.75 50.07 -25.38
CA PHE A 101 14.08 49.40 -26.64
C PHE A 101 13.90 50.25 -27.91
N GLN A 102 13.43 51.50 -27.78
CA GLN A 102 13.25 52.46 -28.90
C GLN A 102 14.38 53.49 -29.08
N ARG A 103 15.50 53.40 -28.33
CA ARG A 103 16.67 54.27 -28.56
C ARG A 103 17.95 53.45 -28.80
N ASP A 104 18.68 53.87 -29.82
CA ASP A 104 19.84 53.23 -30.46
C ASP A 104 21.14 53.27 -29.64
N PHE A 105 21.09 52.88 -28.36
CA PHE A 105 22.30 52.74 -27.55
C PHE A 105 22.47 51.32 -26.97
N PRO A 106 23.63 50.66 -27.16
CA PRO A 106 23.94 49.37 -26.58
C PRO A 106 24.09 49.48 -25.06
N THR A 107 23.13 48.95 -24.29
CA THR A 107 23.20 48.91 -22.83
C THR A 107 23.80 47.59 -22.33
N TRP A 108 24.59 47.63 -21.26
CA TRP A 108 25.17 46.45 -20.61
C TRP A 108 24.12 45.41 -20.18
N ARG A 109 22.89 45.87 -19.88
CA ARG A 109 21.73 45.00 -19.60
C ARG A 109 21.30 44.18 -20.83
N ARG A 110 21.27 44.76 -22.04
CA ARG A 110 20.95 44.00 -23.28
C ARG A 110 21.97 42.90 -23.52
N TYR A 111 23.26 43.23 -23.39
CA TYR A 111 24.34 42.25 -23.50
C TYR A 111 24.18 41.08 -22.52
N ARG A 112 23.91 41.38 -21.23
CA ARG A 112 23.71 40.36 -20.20
C ARG A 112 22.52 39.44 -20.51
N LEU A 113 21.39 40.00 -20.96
CA LEU A 113 20.20 39.24 -21.32
C LEU A 113 20.44 38.39 -22.58
N SER A 114 21.01 38.95 -23.65
CA SER A 114 21.38 38.21 -24.86
C SER A 114 22.35 37.06 -24.58
N LYS A 115 23.30 37.25 -23.67
CA LYS A 115 24.25 36.20 -23.26
C LYS A 115 23.57 35.09 -22.45
N GLN A 116 22.54 35.42 -21.66
CA GLN A 116 21.71 34.41 -20.99
C GLN A 116 20.85 33.63 -22.00
N MET A 117 20.30 34.29 -23.02
CA MET A 117 19.52 33.64 -24.08
C MET A 117 20.33 32.60 -24.83
N VAL A 118 21.54 32.95 -25.28
CA VAL A 118 22.41 32.00 -25.99
C VAL A 118 22.79 30.80 -25.11
N LYS A 119 23.00 31.00 -23.81
CA LYS A 119 23.23 29.89 -22.88
C LYS A 119 22.02 28.97 -22.75
N LYS A 120 20.80 29.53 -22.71
CA LYS A 120 19.56 28.74 -22.63
C LYS A 120 19.26 28.03 -23.95
N ALA A 121 19.51 28.66 -25.10
CA ALA A 121 19.45 28.02 -26.41
C ALA A 121 20.39 26.79 -26.50
N GLN A 122 21.65 26.94 -26.07
CA GLN A 122 22.62 25.83 -26.01
C GLN A 122 22.21 24.72 -25.04
N ALA A 123 21.54 25.06 -23.93
CA ALA A 123 21.01 24.05 -23.01
C ALA A 123 19.86 23.27 -23.65
N MET A 124 18.97 23.93 -24.40
CA MET A 124 17.90 23.29 -25.15
C MET A 124 18.45 22.35 -26.23
N GLU A 125 19.45 22.79 -27.00
CA GLU A 125 20.15 21.97 -28.00
C GLU A 125 20.77 20.68 -27.40
N ARG A 126 21.39 20.79 -26.21
CA ARG A 126 21.95 19.64 -25.49
C ARG A 126 20.89 18.65 -25.01
N LEU A 127 19.73 19.14 -24.55
CA LEU A 127 18.63 18.28 -24.13
C LEU A 127 17.96 17.59 -25.31
N LYS A 128 17.84 18.28 -26.46
CA LYS A 128 17.40 17.67 -27.73
C LYS A 128 18.28 16.47 -28.10
N GLY A 129 19.60 16.59 -27.97
CA GLY A 129 20.53 15.48 -28.21
C GLY A 129 20.40 14.27 -27.27
N LYS A 130 19.62 14.38 -26.18
CA LYS A 130 19.40 13.34 -25.17
C LYS A 130 18.00 12.74 -25.19
N SER A 131 17.14 13.08 -26.16
CA SER A 131 15.73 12.62 -26.17
C SER A 131 15.57 11.12 -26.46
N ASN A 132 16.57 10.46 -27.05
CA ASN A 132 16.49 9.04 -27.40
C ASN A 132 17.05 8.11 -26.30
N ILE A 133 16.27 7.91 -25.24
CA ILE A 133 16.63 7.07 -24.07
C ILE A 133 16.17 5.62 -24.29
N GLN A 134 17.06 4.65 -24.06
CA GLN A 134 16.80 3.21 -24.11
C GLN A 134 17.45 2.48 -22.91
N PRO A 135 16.75 1.52 -22.25
CA PRO A 135 15.34 1.18 -22.45
C PRO A 135 14.41 2.34 -22.06
N PHE A 136 13.26 2.41 -22.71
CA PHE A 136 12.27 3.48 -22.50
C PHE A 136 11.28 3.14 -21.37
N SER A 137 10.94 1.87 -21.22
CA SER A 137 9.95 1.34 -20.27
C SER A 137 10.21 -0.15 -20.00
N HIS A 138 9.67 -0.65 -18.88
CA HIS A 138 9.66 -2.08 -18.52
C HIS A 138 8.32 -2.48 -17.89
N LEU A 139 8.01 -3.79 -17.84
CA LEU A 139 6.78 -4.29 -17.23
C LEU A 139 6.82 -4.20 -15.70
N ALA A 140 5.73 -3.74 -15.08
CA ALA A 140 5.63 -3.65 -13.62
C ALA A 140 5.79 -5.03 -12.94
N PRO A 141 6.43 -5.10 -11.74
CA PRO A 141 6.40 -6.31 -10.93
C PRO A 141 4.95 -6.68 -10.56
N LEU A 142 4.55 -7.91 -10.87
CA LEU A 142 3.19 -8.39 -10.65
C LEU A 142 2.99 -8.83 -9.18
N PRO A 143 2.01 -8.29 -8.43
CA PRO A 143 1.80 -8.64 -7.01
C PRO A 143 1.57 -10.14 -6.82
N GLY A 144 2.41 -10.82 -6.03
CA GLY A 144 2.34 -12.25 -5.63
C GLY A 144 0.95 -12.76 -5.23
N ILE A 145 0.71 -14.08 -5.24
CA ILE A 145 -0.51 -14.60 -4.57
C ILE A 145 -0.43 -14.22 -3.08
N GLN A 146 -1.47 -13.57 -2.56
CA GLN A 146 -1.58 -13.27 -1.13
C GLN A 146 -2.07 -14.51 -0.37
N TYR A 147 -1.16 -15.38 0.07
CA TYR A 147 -1.50 -16.52 0.92
C TYR A 147 -1.73 -16.07 2.37
N GLN A 148 -2.88 -15.49 2.69
CA GLN A 148 -3.14 -15.00 4.06
C GLN A 148 -3.62 -16.07 5.05
N TYR A 149 -4.06 -17.27 4.61
CA TYR A 149 -4.71 -18.24 5.53
C TYR A 149 -4.29 -19.72 5.43
N SER A 150 -3.23 -20.09 4.70
CA SER A 150 -2.97 -21.52 4.44
C SER A 150 -1.98 -22.23 5.38
N SER A 151 -1.12 -21.54 6.13
CA SER A 151 0.04 -22.21 6.77
C SER A 151 -0.17 -22.85 8.14
N GLU A 152 -1.13 -22.41 8.97
CA GLU A 152 -1.25 -22.95 10.34
C GLU A 152 -2.10 -24.23 10.43
N ASN A 153 -2.97 -24.48 9.45
CA ASN A 153 -3.93 -25.59 9.50
C ASN A 153 -3.68 -26.73 8.50
N PHE A 154 -2.83 -26.54 7.49
CA PHE A 154 -2.55 -27.60 6.51
C PHE A 154 -1.75 -28.74 7.15
N THR A 155 -2.32 -29.95 7.11
CA THR A 155 -1.64 -31.18 7.57
C THR A 155 -1.38 -32.06 6.36
N CYS A 156 -0.12 -32.22 5.98
CA CYS A 156 0.28 -33.06 4.85
C CYS A 156 0.30 -34.54 5.30
N PHE A 157 -0.76 -35.27 4.96
CA PHE A 157 -0.88 -36.71 5.19
C PHE A 157 -0.11 -37.50 4.12
N GLN A 158 0.23 -38.77 4.39
CA GLN A 158 1.01 -39.57 3.43
C GLN A 158 0.24 -39.80 2.12
N SER A 159 -1.07 -40.01 2.21
CA SER A 159 -1.96 -40.12 1.06
C SER A 159 -1.96 -38.86 0.17
N THR A 160 -1.95 -37.67 0.76
CA THR A 160 -1.92 -36.40 0.03
C THR A 160 -0.51 -36.00 -0.40
N LYS A 161 0.53 -36.45 0.31
CA LYS A 161 1.95 -36.21 0.00
C LYS A 161 2.39 -36.85 -1.32
N VAL A 162 1.85 -38.03 -1.65
CA VAL A 162 2.11 -38.66 -2.95
C VAL A 162 1.61 -37.77 -4.09
N ALA A 163 0.36 -37.29 -4.01
CA ALA A 163 -0.20 -36.37 -5.00
C ALA A 163 0.55 -35.03 -5.03
N TYR A 164 0.94 -34.50 -3.87
CA TYR A 164 1.74 -33.27 -3.74
C TYR A 164 3.08 -33.38 -4.47
N ASN A 165 3.85 -34.43 -4.19
CA ASN A 165 5.16 -34.65 -4.80
C ASN A 165 5.04 -34.89 -6.31
N GLN A 166 4.07 -35.70 -6.73
CA GLN A 166 3.80 -35.91 -8.15
C GLN A 166 3.48 -34.59 -8.85
N LEU A 167 2.63 -33.74 -8.26
CA LEU A 167 2.25 -32.47 -8.87
C LEU A 167 3.46 -31.53 -8.99
N LEU A 168 4.32 -31.45 -7.98
CA LEU A 168 5.58 -30.69 -8.04
C LEU A 168 6.54 -31.20 -9.12
N GLU A 169 6.67 -32.52 -9.28
CA GLU A 169 7.48 -33.12 -10.34
C GLU A 169 6.95 -32.76 -11.73
N LEU A 170 5.63 -32.87 -11.93
CA LEU A 170 4.99 -32.53 -13.21
C LEU A 170 5.08 -31.02 -13.53
N LEU A 171 5.07 -30.16 -12.50
CA LEU A 171 5.29 -28.73 -12.69
C LEU A 171 6.70 -28.40 -13.17
N ARG A 172 7.70 -29.27 -12.94
CA ARG A 172 9.07 -29.10 -13.45
C ARG A 172 9.30 -29.67 -14.85
N ASP A 173 8.37 -30.46 -15.38
CA ASP A 173 8.51 -31.12 -16.68
C ASP A 173 8.03 -30.21 -17.82
N ASP A 174 8.96 -29.62 -18.60
CA ASP A 174 8.65 -28.69 -19.69
C ASP A 174 7.78 -29.30 -20.81
N CYS A 175 7.69 -30.63 -20.90
CA CYS A 175 6.81 -31.30 -21.86
C CYS A 175 5.33 -31.25 -21.44
N ILE A 176 5.03 -30.83 -20.21
CA ILE A 176 3.70 -30.83 -19.61
C ILE A 176 3.23 -29.40 -19.37
N HIS A 177 2.20 -29.00 -20.10
CA HIS A 177 1.56 -27.69 -20.01
C HIS A 177 0.14 -27.77 -19.39
N MET A 178 -0.47 -28.96 -19.28
CA MET A 178 -1.79 -29.10 -18.65
C MET A 178 -1.89 -30.34 -17.76
N ILE A 179 -2.23 -30.11 -16.49
CA ILE A 179 -2.35 -31.13 -15.44
C ILE A 179 -3.77 -31.08 -14.89
N GLY A 180 -4.42 -32.24 -14.79
CA GLY A 180 -5.72 -32.39 -14.14
C GLY A 180 -5.59 -33.04 -12.77
N VAL A 181 -6.22 -32.48 -11.75
CA VAL A 181 -6.40 -33.11 -10.43
C VAL A 181 -7.88 -33.34 -10.21
N TYR A 182 -8.28 -34.60 -10.05
CA TYR A 182 -9.67 -34.94 -9.80
C TYR A 182 -9.85 -35.74 -8.51
N GLY A 183 -11.06 -35.72 -7.97
CA GLY A 183 -11.40 -36.38 -6.71
C GLY A 183 -12.70 -35.84 -6.13
N MET A 184 -13.30 -36.55 -5.17
CA MET A 184 -14.58 -36.21 -4.55
C MET A 184 -14.64 -34.76 -4.03
N GLY A 185 -15.80 -34.10 -4.00
CA GLY A 185 -15.93 -32.78 -3.35
C GLY A 185 -15.44 -32.84 -1.90
N GLY A 186 -14.77 -31.79 -1.39
CA GLY A 186 -14.29 -31.78 0.00
C GLY A 186 -13.04 -32.63 0.31
N CYS A 187 -12.42 -33.30 -0.68
CA CYS A 187 -11.20 -34.09 -0.46
C CYS A 187 -9.88 -33.28 -0.38
N GLY A 188 -9.95 -31.94 -0.48
CA GLY A 188 -8.76 -31.07 -0.35
C GLY A 188 -8.01 -30.76 -1.64
N LYS A 189 -8.62 -30.91 -2.82
CA LYS A 189 -8.00 -30.57 -4.13
C LYS A 189 -7.53 -29.11 -4.19
N THR A 190 -8.41 -28.18 -3.83
CA THR A 190 -8.10 -26.75 -3.85
C THR A 190 -6.98 -26.45 -2.86
N THR A 191 -7.04 -27.02 -1.66
CA THR A 191 -5.98 -26.91 -0.64
C THR A 191 -4.63 -27.43 -1.16
N LEU A 192 -4.63 -28.59 -1.84
CA LEU A 192 -3.42 -29.14 -2.46
C LEU A 192 -2.87 -28.23 -3.55
N ALA A 193 -3.74 -27.72 -4.44
CA ALA A 193 -3.34 -26.81 -5.51
C ALA A 193 -2.77 -25.49 -4.98
N THR A 194 -3.37 -24.93 -3.92
CA THR A 194 -2.88 -23.72 -3.24
C THR A 194 -1.51 -23.96 -2.63
N GLU A 195 -1.30 -25.06 -1.90
CA GLU A 195 -0.01 -25.37 -1.26
C GLU A 195 1.10 -25.68 -2.27
N VAL A 196 0.78 -26.38 -3.36
CA VAL A 196 1.76 -26.59 -4.43
C VAL A 196 2.04 -25.30 -5.19
N GLY A 197 1.03 -24.47 -5.46
CA GLY A 197 1.19 -23.15 -6.06
C GLY A 197 2.14 -22.26 -5.25
N LYS A 198 1.94 -22.24 -3.91
CA LYS A 198 2.82 -21.54 -2.97
C LYS A 198 4.25 -22.06 -3.04
N LYS A 199 4.45 -23.38 -3.04
CA LYS A 199 5.78 -23.97 -3.14
C LYS A 199 6.44 -23.67 -4.48
N ALA A 200 5.69 -23.64 -5.58
CA ALA A 200 6.19 -23.32 -6.90
C ALA A 200 6.65 -21.86 -6.99
N GLU A 201 5.90 -20.93 -6.38
CA GLU A 201 6.26 -19.51 -6.26
C GLU A 201 7.49 -19.32 -5.36
N GLU A 202 7.54 -19.94 -4.17
CA GLU A 202 8.71 -19.92 -3.27
C GLU A 202 9.99 -20.49 -3.90
N SER A 203 9.83 -21.46 -4.81
CA SER A 203 10.94 -22.12 -5.50
C SER A 203 11.28 -21.45 -6.84
N ASN A 204 10.67 -20.30 -7.15
CA ASN A 204 10.83 -19.55 -8.41
C ASN A 204 10.66 -20.45 -9.67
N MET A 205 9.69 -21.38 -9.65
CA MET A 205 9.43 -22.25 -10.80
C MET A 205 8.68 -21.53 -11.94
N PHE A 206 7.95 -20.46 -11.61
CA PHE A 206 7.21 -19.63 -12.55
C PHE A 206 7.36 -18.18 -12.13
N ASP A 207 7.41 -17.26 -13.11
CA ASP A 207 7.38 -15.81 -12.85
C ASP A 207 6.10 -15.41 -12.10
N LYS A 208 5.02 -16.16 -12.36
CA LYS A 208 3.72 -15.94 -11.75
C LYS A 208 2.93 -17.22 -11.57
N VAL A 209 2.30 -17.36 -10.41
CA VAL A 209 1.23 -18.34 -10.17
C VAL A 209 -0.08 -17.55 -10.00
N ILE A 210 -1.16 -18.03 -10.62
CA ILE A 210 -2.49 -17.41 -10.57
C ILE A 210 -3.51 -18.48 -10.20
N LEU A 211 -4.32 -18.21 -9.18
CA LEU A 211 -5.41 -19.09 -8.76
C LEU A 211 -6.76 -18.45 -9.12
N ILE A 212 -7.54 -19.13 -9.96
CA ILE A 212 -8.87 -18.68 -10.38
C ILE A 212 -9.87 -19.79 -10.16
N THR A 213 -10.95 -19.44 -9.47
CA THR A 213 -12.13 -20.29 -9.33
C THR A 213 -13.05 -20.12 -10.54
N VAL A 214 -13.47 -21.24 -11.13
CA VAL A 214 -14.43 -21.29 -12.25
C VAL A 214 -15.67 -22.03 -11.75
N SER A 215 -16.81 -21.33 -11.70
CA SER A 215 -18.12 -21.88 -11.29
C SER A 215 -18.71 -22.80 -12.36
N GLN A 216 -19.77 -23.54 -12.01
CA GLN A 216 -20.51 -24.40 -12.95
C GLN A 216 -21.08 -23.61 -14.14
N THR A 217 -21.55 -22.39 -13.89
CA THR A 217 -21.91 -21.40 -14.92
C THR A 217 -20.82 -20.31 -14.96
N PRO A 218 -19.81 -20.44 -15.84
CA PRO A 218 -18.64 -19.57 -15.80
C PRO A 218 -18.91 -18.21 -16.45
N ASN A 219 -18.71 -17.13 -15.69
CA ASN A 219 -18.69 -15.78 -16.23
C ASN A 219 -17.31 -15.44 -16.80
N VAL A 220 -17.18 -15.54 -18.13
CA VAL A 220 -15.93 -15.28 -18.86
C VAL A 220 -15.39 -13.87 -18.59
N ARG A 221 -16.24 -12.84 -18.57
CA ARG A 221 -15.82 -11.44 -18.31
C ARG A 221 -15.26 -11.28 -16.90
N LYS A 222 -15.92 -11.85 -15.89
CA LYS A 222 -15.46 -11.81 -14.49
C LYS A 222 -14.13 -12.53 -14.32
N ILE A 223 -13.96 -13.66 -15.01
CA ILE A 223 -12.70 -14.40 -15.03
C ILE A 223 -11.60 -13.55 -15.70
N GLN A 224 -11.87 -12.98 -16.87
CA GLN A 224 -10.93 -12.09 -17.58
C GLN A 224 -10.59 -10.84 -16.77
N GLY A 225 -11.56 -10.20 -16.13
CA GLY A 225 -11.34 -9.05 -15.26
C GLY A 225 -10.48 -9.39 -14.05
N LYS A 226 -10.71 -10.54 -13.40
CA LYS A 226 -9.84 -11.05 -12.32
C LYS A 226 -8.44 -11.37 -12.83
N MET A 227 -8.31 -12.01 -13.99
CA MET A 227 -7.01 -12.28 -14.62
C MET A 227 -6.27 -10.99 -14.92
N ALA A 228 -6.94 -10.02 -15.53
CA ALA A 228 -6.38 -8.72 -15.87
C ALA A 228 -5.93 -7.98 -14.61
N ALA A 229 -6.75 -7.95 -13.55
CA ALA A 229 -6.36 -7.35 -12.27
C ALA A 229 -5.12 -8.03 -11.66
N LEU A 230 -5.06 -9.37 -11.67
CA LEU A 230 -3.91 -10.14 -11.14
C LEU A 230 -2.65 -9.99 -12.00
N LEU A 231 -2.82 -9.66 -13.29
CA LEU A 231 -1.75 -9.41 -14.26
C LEU A 231 -1.47 -7.90 -14.48
N ASN A 232 -2.09 -7.01 -13.69
CA ASN A 232 -2.03 -5.55 -13.88
C ASN A 232 -2.37 -5.06 -15.29
N LEU A 233 -3.16 -5.81 -16.07
CA LEU A 233 -3.64 -5.43 -17.40
C LEU A 233 -4.90 -4.57 -17.29
N LYS A 234 -5.03 -3.57 -18.17
CA LYS A 234 -6.28 -2.81 -18.37
C LYS A 234 -6.98 -3.33 -19.61
N LEU A 235 -8.23 -3.77 -19.47
CA LEU A 235 -9.07 -4.16 -20.61
C LEU A 235 -9.88 -2.92 -21.06
N SER A 236 -9.74 -2.49 -22.32
CA SER A 236 -10.54 -1.42 -22.94
C SER A 236 -11.88 -1.94 -23.48
N GLU A 237 -12.87 -1.05 -23.57
CA GLU A 237 -14.23 -1.35 -24.07
C GLU A 237 -14.32 -1.37 -25.62
N GLU A 238 -13.33 -0.86 -26.35
CA GLU A 238 -13.40 -0.76 -27.82
C GLU A 238 -13.13 -2.09 -28.59
N ASP A 239 -12.75 -3.17 -27.89
CA ASP A 239 -12.49 -4.50 -28.51
C ASP A 239 -13.72 -5.45 -28.47
N GLU A 240 -14.94 -4.91 -28.43
CA GLU A 240 -16.17 -5.71 -28.26
C GLU A 240 -16.58 -6.52 -29.50
N ASP A 241 -16.19 -6.13 -30.72
CA ASP A 241 -16.66 -6.77 -31.96
C ASP A 241 -15.96 -8.11 -32.32
N GLU A 242 -14.87 -8.50 -31.64
CA GLU A 242 -14.17 -9.78 -31.89
C GLU A 242 -14.37 -10.85 -30.79
N ARG A 243 -15.17 -10.57 -29.74
CA ARG A 243 -15.33 -11.48 -28.60
C ARG A 243 -16.46 -12.48 -28.83
N ALA A 244 -16.08 -13.70 -29.21
CA ALA A 244 -17.00 -14.80 -29.50
C ALA A 244 -18.00 -15.08 -28.35
N GLN A 245 -19.28 -14.92 -28.65
CA GLN A 245 -20.44 -15.31 -27.85
C GLN A 245 -20.49 -16.85 -27.78
N LEU A 246 -20.47 -17.43 -26.58
CA LEU A 246 -20.58 -18.87 -26.37
C LEU A 246 -21.93 -19.18 -25.73
N ASP A 247 -22.85 -19.64 -26.57
CA ASP A 247 -24.10 -20.27 -26.14
C ASP A 247 -23.82 -21.75 -25.83
N ASP A 248 -24.30 -22.21 -24.67
CA ASP A 248 -24.46 -23.61 -24.27
C ASP A 248 -23.18 -24.43 -23.93
N LEU A 249 -22.82 -24.54 -22.64
CA LEU A 249 -21.63 -25.27 -22.16
C LEU A 249 -21.95 -26.20 -20.97
N TRP A 250 -22.10 -27.50 -21.22
CA TRP A 250 -22.27 -28.49 -20.15
C TRP A 250 -21.14 -29.51 -19.96
N LYS A 251 -20.04 -29.53 -20.75
CA LYS A 251 -18.97 -30.56 -20.58
C LYS A 251 -17.50 -30.18 -20.86
N LYS A 252 -17.19 -28.95 -21.31
CA LYS A 252 -15.80 -28.51 -21.60
C LYS A 252 -15.69 -26.99 -21.44
N PHE A 253 -14.72 -26.50 -20.66
CA PHE A 253 -14.44 -25.07 -20.55
C PHE A 253 -13.48 -24.62 -21.66
N ASN A 254 -13.84 -23.61 -22.43
CA ASN A 254 -13.00 -23.17 -23.54
C ASN A 254 -11.96 -22.15 -23.08
N LEU A 255 -10.70 -22.55 -22.92
CA LEU A 255 -9.62 -21.64 -22.51
C LEU A 255 -9.41 -20.47 -23.49
N THR A 256 -9.74 -20.64 -24.77
CA THR A 256 -9.63 -19.55 -25.74
C THR A 256 -10.62 -18.43 -25.47
N SER A 257 -11.77 -18.71 -24.82
CA SER A 257 -12.77 -17.68 -24.50
C SER A 257 -12.30 -16.72 -23.43
N ILE A 258 -11.38 -17.14 -22.54
CA ILE A 258 -10.72 -16.27 -21.56
C ILE A 258 -9.37 -15.72 -22.05
N GLY A 259 -9.05 -15.90 -23.34
CA GLY A 259 -7.83 -15.39 -23.96
C GLY A 259 -6.59 -16.28 -23.88
N ILE A 260 -6.71 -17.51 -23.35
CA ILE A 260 -5.58 -18.46 -23.27
C ILE A 260 -5.54 -19.32 -24.55
N ARG A 261 -4.51 -19.16 -25.36
CA ARG A 261 -4.27 -19.98 -26.57
C ARG A 261 -3.14 -20.98 -26.33
N ILE A 262 -3.39 -22.25 -26.63
CA ILE A 262 -2.39 -23.34 -26.58
C ILE A 262 -2.09 -23.74 -28.03
N ASP A 263 -1.14 -23.04 -28.67
CA ASP A 263 -0.65 -23.34 -30.02
C ASP A 263 0.82 -23.81 -30.00
N SER A 264 1.34 -24.26 -31.13
CA SER A 264 2.71 -24.79 -31.24
C SER A 264 3.81 -23.78 -30.91
N VAL A 265 3.49 -22.48 -30.90
CA VAL A 265 4.42 -21.38 -30.63
C VAL A 265 4.56 -21.11 -29.13
N ASN A 266 3.50 -21.30 -28.34
CA ASN A 266 3.47 -21.05 -26.90
C ASN A 266 3.60 -22.31 -26.02
N LYS A 267 4.01 -23.45 -26.59
CA LYS A 267 4.26 -24.71 -25.86
C LYS A 267 5.49 -24.57 -24.96
N GLY A 268 5.28 -24.02 -23.76
CA GLY A 268 6.31 -23.81 -22.74
C GLY A 268 6.15 -22.53 -21.92
N ALA A 269 5.31 -21.59 -22.38
CA ALA A 269 5.17 -20.27 -21.73
C ALA A 269 4.32 -20.28 -20.45
N TRP A 270 3.48 -21.30 -20.24
CA TRP A 270 2.55 -21.39 -19.11
C TRP A 270 2.10 -22.82 -18.84
N LYS A 271 1.80 -23.11 -17.57
CA LYS A 271 1.21 -24.37 -17.12
C LYS A 271 -0.17 -24.16 -16.51
N ILE A 272 -1.11 -25.02 -16.88
CA ILE A 272 -2.51 -24.96 -16.43
C ILE A 272 -2.79 -26.15 -15.53
N LEU A 273 -3.11 -25.86 -14.28
CA LEU A 273 -3.60 -26.85 -13.31
C LEU A 273 -5.12 -26.74 -13.19
N VAL A 274 -5.82 -27.82 -13.53
CA VAL A 274 -7.28 -27.91 -13.43
C VAL A 274 -7.65 -28.81 -12.25
N THR A 275 -8.37 -28.29 -11.27
CA THR A 275 -8.97 -29.10 -10.21
C THR A 275 -10.45 -29.35 -10.51
N THR A 276 -10.95 -30.57 -10.36
CA THR A 276 -12.35 -30.89 -10.67
C THR A 276 -12.88 -32.07 -9.87
N ARG A 277 -14.21 -32.18 -9.73
CA ARG A 277 -14.84 -33.38 -9.16
C ARG A 277 -14.96 -34.52 -10.18
N ASN A 278 -14.95 -34.21 -11.48
CA ASN A 278 -15.25 -35.16 -12.55
C ASN A 278 -14.03 -35.42 -13.44
N ARG A 279 -13.55 -36.68 -13.45
CA ARG A 279 -12.43 -37.12 -14.31
C ARG A 279 -12.66 -36.85 -15.80
N GLN A 280 -13.90 -36.90 -16.26
CA GLN A 280 -14.22 -36.63 -17.67
C GLN A 280 -13.86 -35.20 -18.07
N VAL A 281 -13.95 -34.22 -17.15
CA VAL A 281 -13.55 -32.83 -17.43
C VAL A 281 -12.07 -32.74 -17.75
N CYS A 282 -11.20 -33.42 -16.99
CA CYS A 282 -9.76 -33.48 -17.30
C CYS A 282 -9.49 -34.09 -18.68
N THR A 283 -10.30 -35.09 -19.06
CA THR A 283 -10.17 -35.75 -20.37
C THR A 283 -10.63 -34.82 -21.49
N SER A 284 -11.78 -34.14 -21.33
CA SER A 284 -12.33 -33.16 -22.28
C SER A 284 -11.44 -31.92 -22.46
N MET A 285 -10.70 -31.54 -21.42
CA MET A 285 -9.72 -30.45 -21.44
C MET A 285 -8.38 -30.89 -22.07
N ASN A 286 -8.21 -32.17 -22.42
CA ASN A 286 -6.96 -32.74 -22.92
C ASN A 286 -5.79 -32.59 -21.94
N CYS A 287 -6.03 -32.77 -20.63
CA CYS A 287 -4.95 -32.78 -19.64
C CYS A 287 -3.97 -33.94 -19.95
N GLN A 288 -2.68 -33.62 -20.07
CA GLN A 288 -1.64 -34.60 -20.43
C GLN A 288 -1.36 -35.58 -19.29
N LYS A 289 -1.51 -35.11 -18.05
CA LYS A 289 -1.43 -35.93 -16.84
C LYS A 289 -2.64 -35.66 -15.97
N ILE A 290 -3.15 -36.73 -15.37
CA ILE A 290 -4.31 -36.70 -14.50
C ILE A 290 -3.95 -37.38 -13.19
N ILE A 291 -4.01 -36.64 -12.08
CA ILE A 291 -3.77 -37.12 -10.72
C ILE A 291 -5.12 -37.32 -10.03
N ASN A 292 -5.31 -38.49 -9.41
CA ASN A 292 -6.45 -38.74 -8.55
C ASN A 292 -6.09 -38.39 -7.10
N LEU A 293 -6.86 -37.50 -6.47
CA LEU A 293 -6.78 -37.24 -5.04
C LEU A 293 -7.81 -38.11 -4.31
N GLY A 294 -7.32 -39.16 -3.66
CA GLY A 294 -8.13 -40.09 -2.88
C GLY A 294 -8.57 -39.55 -1.52
N LEU A 295 -9.40 -40.33 -0.83
CA LEU A 295 -9.81 -40.09 0.55
C LEU A 295 -8.67 -40.43 1.52
N LEU A 296 -8.74 -39.89 2.74
CA LEU A 296 -7.78 -40.19 3.79
C LEU A 296 -7.91 -41.63 4.27
N SER A 297 -6.79 -42.25 4.64
CA SER A 297 -6.82 -43.54 5.34
C SER A 297 -7.44 -43.41 6.73
N GLU A 298 -7.83 -44.53 7.34
CA GLU A 298 -8.45 -44.54 8.68
C GLU A 298 -7.57 -43.84 9.74
N ASN A 299 -6.26 -44.12 9.74
CA ASN A 299 -5.32 -43.50 10.67
C ASN A 299 -5.15 -41.99 10.44
N GLU A 300 -5.09 -41.56 9.18
CA GLU A 300 -5.00 -40.14 8.82
C GLU A 300 -6.29 -39.40 9.17
N SER A 301 -7.44 -40.04 8.95
CA SER A 301 -8.76 -39.53 9.30
C SER A 301 -8.90 -39.35 10.79
N TRP A 302 -8.45 -40.33 11.59
CA TRP A 302 -8.47 -40.26 13.04
C TRP A 302 -7.56 -39.15 13.56
N THR A 303 -6.35 -39.02 13.00
CA THR A 303 -5.42 -37.93 13.36
C THR A 303 -6.05 -36.56 13.12
N LEU A 304 -6.70 -36.37 11.96
CA LEU A 304 -7.41 -35.13 11.63
C LEU A 304 -8.60 -34.91 12.56
N PHE A 305 -9.37 -35.95 12.86
CA PHE A 305 -10.53 -35.88 13.75
C PHE A 305 -10.11 -35.46 15.17
N GLN A 306 -9.07 -36.08 15.74
CA GLN A 306 -8.55 -35.74 17.06
C GLN A 306 -8.12 -34.28 17.17
N LYS A 307 -7.40 -33.79 16.15
CA LYS A 307 -6.94 -32.40 16.08
C LYS A 307 -8.11 -31.41 16.16
N HIS A 308 -9.19 -31.67 15.43
CA HIS A 308 -10.33 -30.75 15.33
C HIS A 308 -11.36 -30.92 16.46
N ALA A 309 -11.54 -32.13 16.98
CA ALA A 309 -12.41 -32.38 18.14
C ALA A 309 -11.75 -32.01 19.48
N ASP A 310 -10.43 -31.77 19.49
CA ASP A 310 -9.63 -31.45 20.68
C ASP A 310 -9.74 -32.56 21.75
N ILE A 311 -9.61 -33.81 21.29
CA ILE A 311 -9.74 -35.01 22.12
C ILE A 311 -8.42 -35.78 22.18
N THR A 312 -8.07 -36.23 23.39
CA THR A 312 -6.93 -37.12 23.62
C THR A 312 -7.35 -38.59 23.50
N ASP A 313 -6.38 -39.49 23.32
CA ASP A 313 -6.64 -40.94 23.31
C ASP A 313 -7.28 -41.44 24.61
N GLU A 314 -6.97 -40.81 25.75
CA GLU A 314 -7.57 -41.14 27.05
C GLU A 314 -9.06 -40.75 27.11
N PHE A 315 -9.40 -39.57 26.61
CA PHE A 315 -10.80 -39.13 26.51
C PHE A 315 -11.59 -40.00 25.53
N SER A 316 -11.02 -40.36 24.38
CA SER A 316 -11.62 -41.29 23.42
C SER A 316 -11.95 -42.65 24.03
N LYS A 317 -11.02 -43.21 24.84
CA LYS A 317 -11.25 -44.47 25.59
C LYS A 317 -12.40 -44.35 26.59
N SER A 318 -12.54 -43.20 27.27
CA SER A 318 -13.65 -42.95 28.20
C SER A 318 -15.04 -42.92 27.52
N LEU A 319 -15.08 -42.60 26.22
CA LEU A 319 -16.27 -42.58 25.38
C LEU A 319 -16.58 -43.95 24.74
N GLY A 320 -15.83 -45.01 25.05
CA GLY A 320 -16.16 -46.37 24.61
C GLY A 320 -16.00 -46.60 23.09
N GLY A 321 -15.11 -45.86 22.43
CA GLY A 321 -14.84 -46.00 20.99
C GLY A 321 -15.79 -45.24 20.07
N VAL A 322 -16.79 -44.53 20.62
CA VAL A 322 -17.76 -43.73 19.85
C VAL A 322 -17.12 -42.68 18.93
N PRO A 323 -16.09 -41.91 19.35
CA PRO A 323 -15.44 -40.95 18.45
C PRO A 323 -14.80 -41.61 17.22
N HIS A 324 -14.20 -42.79 17.41
CA HIS A 324 -13.56 -43.53 16.32
C HIS A 324 -14.60 -44.06 15.32
N GLU A 325 -15.76 -44.51 15.82
CA GLU A 325 -16.84 -44.94 14.95
C GLU A 325 -17.46 -43.77 14.16
N LEU A 326 -17.62 -42.61 14.79
CA LEU A 326 -18.04 -41.37 14.12
C LEU A 326 -17.05 -40.95 13.04
N CYS A 327 -15.74 -40.99 13.33
CA CYS A 327 -14.70 -40.72 12.36
C CYS A 327 -14.78 -41.68 11.15
N ASN A 328 -14.98 -42.98 11.41
CA ASN A 328 -15.11 -44.00 10.36
C ASN A 328 -16.35 -43.79 9.48
N LYS A 329 -17.40 -43.20 10.04
CA LYS A 329 -18.61 -42.81 9.30
C LYS A 329 -18.39 -41.63 8.36
N CYS A 330 -17.39 -40.78 8.58
CA CYS A 330 -16.99 -39.75 7.63
C CYS A 330 -16.26 -40.30 6.39
N LYS A 331 -16.00 -41.62 6.33
CA LYS A 331 -15.43 -42.35 5.18
C LYS A 331 -14.12 -41.76 4.63
N GLY A 332 -13.32 -41.13 5.49
CA GLY A 332 -12.06 -40.52 5.08
C GLY A 332 -12.17 -39.20 4.34
N LEU A 333 -13.33 -38.55 4.31
CA LEU A 333 -13.50 -37.24 3.68
C LEU A 333 -13.08 -36.11 4.63
N PRO A 334 -12.01 -35.34 4.34
CA PRO A 334 -11.50 -34.27 5.23
C PRO A 334 -12.56 -33.26 5.66
N LEU A 335 -13.39 -32.75 4.73
CA LEU A 335 -14.43 -31.78 5.06
C LEU A 335 -15.44 -32.32 6.07
N ALA A 336 -15.92 -33.55 5.88
CA ALA A 336 -16.86 -34.21 6.80
C ALA A 336 -16.22 -34.51 8.17
N ILE A 337 -14.96 -34.95 8.17
CA ILE A 337 -14.19 -35.21 9.39
C ILE A 337 -14.06 -33.93 10.21
N VAL A 338 -13.58 -32.85 9.61
CA VAL A 338 -13.32 -31.57 10.28
C VAL A 338 -14.62 -30.97 10.83
N THR A 339 -15.68 -30.96 10.03
CA THR A 339 -16.98 -30.41 10.45
C THR A 339 -17.60 -31.19 11.61
N VAL A 340 -17.67 -32.53 11.53
CA VAL A 340 -18.24 -33.35 12.62
C VAL A 340 -17.39 -33.24 13.89
N ALA A 341 -16.07 -33.32 13.75
CA ALA A 341 -15.14 -33.21 14.86
C ALA A 341 -15.28 -31.85 15.57
N SER A 342 -15.27 -30.74 14.82
CA SER A 342 -15.43 -29.39 15.35
C SER A 342 -16.80 -29.19 16.02
N SER A 343 -17.89 -29.72 15.45
CA SER A 343 -19.24 -29.61 16.05
C SER A 343 -19.40 -30.37 17.38
N LEU A 344 -18.60 -31.41 17.60
CA LEU A 344 -18.62 -32.22 18.83
C LEU A 344 -17.54 -31.81 19.85
N LYS A 345 -16.70 -30.82 19.51
CA LYS A 345 -15.68 -30.28 20.40
C LYS A 345 -16.31 -29.78 21.71
N GLY A 346 -15.74 -30.20 22.83
CA GLY A 346 -16.19 -29.80 24.17
C GLY A 346 -17.55 -30.37 24.63
N LYS A 347 -18.17 -31.30 23.87
CA LYS A 347 -19.47 -31.89 24.22
C LYS A 347 -19.38 -33.04 25.21
N HIS A 348 -20.44 -33.25 26.01
CA HIS A 348 -20.54 -34.34 26.98
C HIS A 348 -20.73 -35.71 26.30
N LYS A 349 -20.30 -36.78 26.96
CA LYS A 349 -20.39 -38.18 26.46
C LYS A 349 -21.76 -38.55 25.86
N SER A 350 -22.85 -38.21 26.54
CA SER A 350 -24.20 -38.50 26.06
C SER A 350 -24.50 -37.86 24.70
N GLU A 351 -23.93 -36.70 24.40
CA GLU A 351 -24.10 -36.01 23.11
C GLU A 351 -23.34 -36.72 21.98
N TRP A 352 -22.19 -37.33 22.28
CA TRP A 352 -21.44 -38.18 21.35
C TRP A 352 -22.22 -39.46 21.01
N ASP A 353 -22.80 -40.11 22.01
CA ASP A 353 -23.64 -41.31 21.83
C ASP A 353 -24.86 -41.00 20.94
N VAL A 354 -25.52 -39.86 21.19
CA VAL A 354 -26.65 -39.38 20.37
C VAL A 354 -26.22 -39.06 18.94
N ALA A 355 -25.02 -38.51 18.75
CA ALA A 355 -24.51 -38.17 17.42
C ALA A 355 -24.34 -39.42 16.56
N LEU A 356 -23.71 -40.44 17.15
CA LEU A 356 -23.54 -41.74 16.49
C LEU A 356 -24.88 -42.41 16.21
N TYR A 357 -25.83 -42.36 17.15
CA TYR A 357 -27.17 -42.88 16.93
C TYR A 357 -27.90 -42.19 15.77
N LYS A 358 -27.89 -40.85 15.72
CA LYS A 358 -28.53 -40.10 14.63
C LYS A 358 -27.93 -40.43 13.28
N LEU A 359 -26.61 -40.53 13.20
CA LEU A 359 -25.91 -40.80 11.95
C LEU A 359 -26.09 -42.25 11.48
N ARG A 360 -26.29 -43.21 12.39
CA ARG A 360 -26.68 -44.58 12.04
C ARG A 360 -28.12 -44.69 11.51
N ASN A 361 -28.97 -43.72 11.82
CA ASN A 361 -30.40 -43.72 11.50
C ASN A 361 -30.82 -42.54 10.59
N SER A 362 -29.89 -41.93 9.86
CA SER A 362 -30.20 -40.83 8.94
C SER A 362 -31.05 -41.33 7.76
N ALA A 363 -31.93 -40.46 7.24
CA ALA A 363 -32.79 -40.79 6.10
C ALA A 363 -31.95 -40.90 4.81
N GLU A 364 -32.33 -41.81 3.90
CA GLU A 364 -31.60 -42.01 2.65
C GLU A 364 -31.69 -40.78 1.71
N PHE A 365 -30.56 -40.40 1.11
CA PHE A 365 -30.52 -39.45 -0.01
C PHE A 365 -30.86 -40.20 -1.30
N ASP A 366 -32.00 -39.89 -1.91
CA ASP A 366 -32.58 -40.70 -3.00
C ASP A 366 -31.81 -40.70 -4.34
N ASP A 367 -30.70 -39.96 -4.53
CA ASP A 367 -30.16 -39.74 -5.88
C ASP A 367 -28.63 -39.60 -6.03
N HIS A 368 -27.83 -40.07 -5.06
CA HIS A 368 -26.36 -39.98 -5.10
C HIS A 368 -25.64 -41.31 -4.84
N ASP A 369 -24.39 -41.43 -5.31
CA ASP A 369 -23.50 -42.58 -5.01
C ASP A 369 -23.30 -42.75 -3.50
N GLU A 370 -23.16 -44.01 -3.04
CA GLU A 370 -23.12 -44.42 -1.62
C GLU A 370 -22.14 -43.60 -0.76
N GLY A 371 -20.95 -43.25 -1.30
CA GLY A 371 -19.95 -42.45 -0.58
C GLY A 371 -20.28 -40.96 -0.42
N VAL A 372 -21.08 -40.37 -1.31
CA VAL A 372 -21.56 -38.98 -1.21
C VAL A 372 -22.63 -38.87 -0.12
N ARG A 373 -23.47 -39.90 0.03
CA ARG A 373 -24.54 -39.95 1.05
C ARG A 373 -23.99 -39.85 2.47
N ASP A 374 -22.98 -40.65 2.80
CA ASP A 374 -22.38 -40.68 4.14
C ASP A 374 -21.75 -39.33 4.52
N ALA A 375 -21.09 -38.67 3.56
CA ALA A 375 -20.50 -37.34 3.76
C ALA A 375 -21.56 -36.25 3.98
N LEU A 376 -22.68 -36.31 3.26
CA LEU A 376 -23.79 -35.37 3.42
C LEU A 376 -24.51 -35.57 4.77
N SER A 377 -24.70 -36.81 5.23
CA SER A 377 -25.24 -37.10 6.57
C SER A 377 -24.31 -36.62 7.69
N CYS A 378 -22.99 -36.67 7.50
CA CYS A 378 -22.03 -36.09 8.44
C CYS A 378 -22.20 -34.56 8.55
N LEU A 379 -22.36 -33.87 7.42
CA LEU A 379 -22.57 -32.42 7.39
C LEU A 379 -23.93 -32.00 7.95
N GLU A 380 -24.99 -32.77 7.68
CA GLU A 380 -26.30 -32.58 8.31
C GLU A 380 -26.20 -32.73 9.84
N LEU A 381 -25.44 -33.72 10.33
CA LEU A 381 -25.22 -33.90 11.75
C LEU A 381 -24.63 -32.63 12.38
N SER A 382 -23.58 -32.06 11.78
CA SER A 382 -22.98 -30.80 12.24
C SER A 382 -23.99 -29.65 12.33
N TYR A 383 -24.90 -29.53 11.36
CA TYR A 383 -25.99 -28.55 11.41
C TYR A 383 -26.90 -28.77 12.63
N THR A 384 -27.33 -30.01 12.89
CA THR A 384 -28.22 -30.31 14.04
C THR A 384 -27.59 -30.07 15.41
N TYR A 385 -26.25 -30.00 15.48
CA TYR A 385 -25.48 -29.78 16.70
C TYR A 385 -25.20 -28.30 16.99
N LEU A 386 -25.55 -27.38 16.09
CA LEU A 386 -25.45 -25.94 16.34
C LEU A 386 -26.25 -25.51 17.57
N GLN A 387 -27.41 -26.14 17.83
CA GLN A 387 -28.30 -25.87 18.98
C GLN A 387 -28.60 -24.38 19.17
N ASN A 388 -28.61 -23.62 18.07
CA ASN A 388 -28.79 -22.18 18.05
C ASN A 388 -29.62 -21.81 16.82
N LYS A 389 -30.86 -21.38 17.06
CA LYS A 389 -31.84 -21.17 15.99
C LYS A 389 -31.42 -20.03 15.05
N GLU A 390 -30.70 -19.04 15.56
CA GLU A 390 -30.16 -17.94 14.77
C GLU A 390 -29.06 -18.42 13.82
N ALA A 391 -28.10 -19.21 14.30
CA ALA A 391 -27.04 -19.83 13.50
C ALA A 391 -27.63 -20.80 12.46
N GLU A 392 -28.62 -21.60 12.83
CA GLU A 392 -29.34 -22.48 11.90
C GLU A 392 -30.01 -21.71 10.76
N LEU A 393 -30.62 -20.56 11.04
CA LEU A 393 -31.23 -19.71 10.02
C LEU A 393 -30.17 -19.04 9.14
N LEU A 394 -29.10 -18.49 9.74
CA LEU A 394 -27.98 -17.88 9.02
C LEU A 394 -27.30 -18.88 8.09
N PHE A 395 -27.12 -20.13 8.54
CA PHE A 395 -26.60 -21.21 7.71
C PHE A 395 -27.44 -21.43 6.45
N LEU A 396 -28.77 -21.52 6.59
CA LEU A 396 -29.66 -21.65 5.44
C LEU A 396 -29.62 -20.38 4.56
N MET A 397 -29.57 -19.18 5.15
CA MET A 397 -29.45 -17.92 4.40
C MET A 397 -28.16 -17.86 3.56
N CYS A 398 -27.03 -18.34 4.07
CA CYS A 398 -25.78 -18.40 3.31
C CYS A 398 -25.89 -19.25 2.04
N SER A 399 -26.81 -20.23 2.00
CA SER A 399 -27.03 -21.04 0.79
C SER A 399 -27.73 -20.28 -0.36
N MET A 400 -28.31 -19.12 -0.07
CA MET A 400 -28.95 -18.23 -1.07
C MET A 400 -27.94 -17.57 -2.01
N PHE A 401 -26.65 -17.60 -1.68
CA PHE A 401 -25.60 -17.03 -2.52
C PHE A 401 -25.05 -18.09 -3.50
N PRO A 402 -24.42 -17.69 -4.61
CA PRO A 402 -23.79 -18.61 -5.55
C PRO A 402 -22.64 -19.41 -4.91
N GLU A 403 -22.22 -20.47 -5.60
CA GLU A 403 -21.03 -21.25 -5.25
C GLU A 403 -19.79 -20.34 -5.14
N ASP A 404 -18.97 -20.56 -4.11
CA ASP A 404 -17.75 -19.79 -3.79
C ASP A 404 -17.92 -18.24 -3.66
N TYR A 405 -19.14 -17.74 -3.47
CA TYR A 405 -19.40 -16.31 -3.32
C TYR A 405 -18.82 -15.74 -2.00
N ASN A 406 -18.17 -14.57 -2.08
CA ASN A 406 -17.72 -13.81 -0.89
C ASN A 406 -18.95 -13.15 -0.26
N ILE A 407 -19.47 -13.73 0.82
CA ILE A 407 -20.63 -13.19 1.49
C ILE A 407 -20.17 -12.16 2.52
N SER A 408 -20.57 -10.90 2.35
CA SER A 408 -20.30 -9.86 3.33
C SER A 408 -20.99 -10.18 4.65
N ILE A 409 -20.22 -10.16 5.75
CA ILE A 409 -20.74 -10.37 7.10
C ILE A 409 -21.79 -9.29 7.44
N GLU A 410 -21.54 -8.04 7.02
CA GLU A 410 -22.48 -6.92 7.20
C GLU A 410 -23.84 -7.20 6.56
N ASP A 411 -23.83 -7.71 5.33
CA ASP A 411 -25.04 -7.97 4.58
C ASP A 411 -25.85 -9.12 5.21
N LEU A 412 -25.17 -10.19 5.66
CA LEU A 412 -25.81 -11.28 6.42
C LEU A 412 -26.48 -10.77 7.70
N ILE A 413 -25.78 -9.92 8.45
CA ILE A 413 -26.30 -9.33 9.68
C ILE A 413 -27.56 -8.50 9.40
N ILE A 414 -27.52 -7.64 8.39
CA ILE A 414 -28.65 -6.77 8.05
C ILE A 414 -29.86 -7.57 7.55
N TYR A 415 -29.66 -8.63 6.77
CA TYR A 415 -30.74 -9.53 6.37
C TYR A 415 -31.33 -10.28 7.55
N ALA A 416 -30.49 -10.75 8.49
CA ALA A 416 -30.94 -11.43 9.69
C ALA A 416 -31.78 -10.49 10.58
N ILE A 417 -31.35 -9.23 10.76
CA ILE A 417 -32.13 -8.20 11.46
C ILE A 417 -33.49 -8.01 10.79
N GLY A 418 -33.54 -7.92 9.47
CA GLY A 418 -34.80 -7.78 8.73
C GLY A 418 -35.77 -8.95 8.93
N LEU A 419 -35.25 -10.18 9.09
CA LEU A 419 -36.05 -11.35 9.43
C LEU A 419 -36.50 -11.37 10.91
N GLY A 420 -35.93 -10.50 11.76
CA GLY A 420 -36.20 -10.38 13.19
C GLY A 420 -35.23 -11.18 14.08
N VAL A 421 -34.09 -11.62 13.54
CA VAL A 421 -33.02 -12.28 14.28
C VAL A 421 -32.32 -11.27 15.19
N GLY A 422 -31.92 -11.68 16.39
CA GLY A 422 -31.32 -10.79 17.38
C GLY A 422 -32.33 -9.97 18.19
N GLY A 423 -33.64 -10.14 17.95
CA GLY A 423 -34.69 -9.54 18.77
C GLY A 423 -34.89 -8.04 18.56
N ARG A 424 -35.70 -7.41 19.42
CA ARG A 424 -35.97 -5.95 19.37
C ARG A 424 -34.97 -5.18 20.24
N HIS A 425 -33.69 -5.26 19.88
CA HIS A 425 -32.62 -4.52 20.55
C HIS A 425 -32.12 -3.35 19.68
N PRO A 426 -31.30 -2.45 20.24
CA PRO A 426 -30.51 -1.53 19.42
C PRO A 426 -29.68 -2.30 18.38
N LEU A 427 -29.42 -1.69 17.22
CA LEU A 427 -28.70 -2.33 16.10
C LEU A 427 -27.33 -2.82 16.53
N LYS A 428 -26.61 -2.04 17.35
CA LYS A 428 -25.29 -2.44 17.85
C LYS A 428 -25.33 -3.75 18.63
N ILE A 429 -26.36 -3.98 19.45
CA ILE A 429 -26.52 -5.23 20.22
C ILE A 429 -26.97 -6.37 19.31
N SER A 430 -27.93 -6.10 18.43
CA SER A 430 -28.43 -7.10 17.47
C SER A 430 -27.29 -7.62 16.58
N ARG A 431 -26.42 -6.71 16.13
CA ARG A 431 -25.18 -7.03 15.40
C ARG A 431 -24.28 -7.99 16.17
N ILE A 432 -23.99 -7.71 17.44
CA ILE A 432 -23.12 -8.56 18.28
C ILE A 432 -23.74 -9.96 18.44
N LEU A 433 -25.04 -10.04 18.71
CA LEU A 433 -25.73 -11.34 18.87
C LEU A 433 -25.69 -12.18 17.59
N ILE A 434 -25.87 -11.54 16.43
CA ILE A 434 -25.80 -12.21 15.13
C ILE A 434 -24.35 -12.58 14.79
N GLN A 435 -23.37 -11.73 15.09
CA GLN A 435 -21.95 -12.02 14.92
C GLN A 435 -21.55 -13.28 15.69
N VAL A 436 -21.98 -13.41 16.95
CA VAL A 436 -21.74 -14.63 17.75
C VAL A 436 -22.34 -15.88 17.08
N ALA A 437 -23.48 -15.75 16.40
CA ALA A 437 -24.07 -16.86 15.64
C ALA A 437 -23.26 -17.19 14.37
N ILE A 438 -22.71 -16.19 13.68
CA ILE A 438 -21.78 -16.38 12.55
C ILE A 438 -20.48 -17.03 13.02
N ASP A 439 -19.91 -16.57 14.13
CA ASP A 439 -18.68 -17.10 14.71
C ASP A 439 -18.85 -18.60 15.04
N LYS A 440 -20.01 -19.00 15.59
CA LYS A 440 -20.35 -20.42 15.80
C LYS A 440 -20.36 -21.25 14.51
N LEU A 441 -20.82 -20.68 13.40
CA LEU A 441 -20.79 -21.37 12.09
C LEU A 441 -19.36 -21.54 11.59
N VAL A 442 -18.50 -20.55 11.82
CA VAL A 442 -17.06 -20.60 11.49
C VAL A 442 -16.34 -21.61 12.40
N GLU A 443 -16.58 -21.57 13.71
CA GLU A 443 -16.05 -22.54 14.69
C GLU A 443 -16.46 -23.98 14.35
N SER A 444 -17.71 -24.17 13.90
CA SER A 444 -18.23 -25.46 13.43
C SER A 444 -17.73 -25.87 12.04
N CYS A 445 -16.88 -25.04 11.41
CA CYS A 445 -16.34 -25.25 10.06
C CYS A 445 -17.41 -25.37 8.95
N LEU A 446 -18.62 -24.87 9.21
CA LEU A 446 -19.72 -24.79 8.24
C LEU A 446 -19.59 -23.55 7.35
N LEU A 447 -18.92 -22.51 7.85
CA LEU A 447 -18.44 -21.36 7.10
C LEU A 447 -16.92 -21.26 7.23
N MET A 448 -16.29 -20.62 6.25
CA MET A 448 -14.85 -20.32 6.25
C MET A 448 -14.61 -18.83 6.05
N PRO A 449 -13.54 -18.26 6.63
CA PRO A 449 -13.14 -16.88 6.35
C PRO A 449 -12.76 -16.73 4.87
N ALA A 450 -13.15 -15.61 4.26
CA ALA A 450 -12.74 -15.27 2.89
C ALA A 450 -11.34 -14.61 2.88
N GLU A 451 -10.83 -14.29 1.69
CA GLU A 451 -9.61 -13.48 1.54
C GLU A 451 -9.78 -12.08 2.16
N ASP A 452 -10.97 -11.51 2.01
CA ASP A 452 -11.38 -10.27 2.67
C ASP A 452 -11.85 -10.59 4.11
N MET A 453 -11.21 -9.97 5.11
CA MET A 453 -11.49 -10.19 6.53
C MET A 453 -12.92 -9.83 6.93
N GLU A 454 -13.66 -9.06 6.11
CA GLU A 454 -15.07 -8.72 6.34
C GLU A 454 -16.07 -9.68 5.67
N CYS A 455 -15.57 -10.76 5.05
CA CYS A 455 -16.40 -11.73 4.31
C CYS A 455 -16.20 -13.17 4.79
N VAL A 456 -17.25 -13.97 4.61
CA VAL A 456 -17.24 -15.43 4.81
C VAL A 456 -17.62 -16.14 3.51
N LYS A 457 -17.22 -17.41 3.38
CA LYS A 457 -17.62 -18.30 2.29
C LYS A 457 -18.26 -19.56 2.84
N MET A 458 -19.17 -20.13 2.06
CA MET A 458 -19.73 -21.46 2.29
C MET A 458 -19.18 -22.41 1.22
N HIS A 459 -18.56 -23.52 1.67
CA HIS A 459 -18.05 -24.54 0.75
C HIS A 459 -19.23 -25.17 -0.01
N ASP A 460 -19.07 -25.42 -1.31
CA ASP A 460 -20.13 -25.94 -2.19
C ASP A 460 -20.90 -27.15 -1.65
N LEU A 461 -20.20 -28.19 -1.15
CA LEU A 461 -20.87 -29.36 -0.53
C LEU A 461 -21.70 -28.98 0.70
N VAL A 462 -21.23 -28.01 1.50
CA VAL A 462 -21.98 -27.51 2.67
C VAL A 462 -23.22 -26.75 2.20
N ARG A 463 -23.10 -25.97 1.11
CA ARG A 463 -24.22 -25.30 0.46
C ARG A 463 -25.25 -26.30 -0.10
N GLU A 464 -24.81 -27.38 -0.74
CA GLU A 464 -25.69 -28.47 -1.21
C GLU A 464 -26.49 -29.08 -0.05
N VAL A 465 -25.84 -29.35 1.08
CA VAL A 465 -26.49 -29.84 2.31
C VAL A 465 -27.50 -28.82 2.84
N ALA A 466 -27.14 -27.54 2.89
CA ALA A 466 -28.04 -26.48 3.34
C ALA A 466 -29.31 -26.39 2.48
N LEU A 467 -29.18 -26.45 1.15
CA LEU A 467 -30.32 -26.45 0.23
C LEU A 467 -31.16 -27.73 0.37
N TRP A 468 -30.53 -28.88 0.60
CA TRP A 468 -31.24 -30.14 0.85
C TRP A 468 -32.03 -30.10 2.17
N ILE A 469 -31.44 -29.58 3.24
CA ILE A 469 -32.13 -29.36 4.53
C ILE A 469 -33.31 -28.40 4.32
N ALA A 470 -33.09 -27.28 3.62
CA ALA A 470 -34.14 -26.31 3.32
C ALA A 470 -35.30 -26.93 2.53
N LYS A 471 -35.03 -27.77 1.52
CA LYS A 471 -36.04 -28.42 0.68
C LYS A 471 -36.98 -29.32 1.49
N ARG A 472 -36.47 -29.97 2.54
CA ARG A 472 -37.22 -30.88 3.43
C ARG A 472 -37.92 -30.17 4.57
N SER A 473 -37.51 -28.95 4.89
CA SER A 473 -38.20 -28.12 5.88
C SER A 473 -39.60 -27.75 5.39
N GLU A 474 -40.58 -27.77 6.30
CA GLU A 474 -41.94 -27.35 6.01
C GLU A 474 -42.08 -25.82 5.92
N ASP A 475 -41.25 -25.09 6.67
CA ASP A 475 -41.37 -23.65 6.92
C ASP A 475 -40.21 -22.80 6.39
N ARG A 476 -39.07 -23.40 6.00
CA ARG A 476 -37.83 -22.70 5.58
C ARG A 476 -37.31 -23.12 4.21
N LYS A 477 -38.20 -23.46 3.27
CA LYS A 477 -37.79 -23.81 1.90
C LYS A 477 -37.11 -22.63 1.22
N ILE A 478 -35.96 -22.87 0.58
CA ILE A 478 -35.19 -21.86 -0.14
C ILE A 478 -35.13 -22.21 -1.62
N LEU A 479 -35.39 -21.21 -2.48
CA LEU A 479 -35.19 -21.30 -3.92
C LEU A 479 -34.00 -20.42 -4.33
N VAL A 480 -33.05 -21.01 -5.03
CA VAL A 480 -31.89 -20.29 -5.58
C VAL A 480 -31.86 -20.49 -7.08
N ASN A 481 -32.01 -19.39 -7.80
CA ASN A 481 -31.97 -19.35 -9.25
C ASN A 481 -30.63 -18.74 -9.72
N VAL A 482 -29.77 -19.55 -10.33
CA VAL A 482 -28.48 -19.07 -10.87
C VAL A 482 -28.47 -19.12 -12.40
N ASP A 483 -29.24 -20.03 -13.00
CA ASP A 483 -29.06 -20.43 -14.40
C ASP A 483 -30.30 -20.27 -15.27
N LYS A 484 -31.38 -19.64 -14.75
CA LYS A 484 -32.59 -19.39 -15.54
C LYS A 484 -32.98 -17.91 -15.51
N PRO A 485 -33.59 -17.39 -16.59
CA PRO A 485 -34.17 -16.05 -16.58
C PRO A 485 -35.20 -15.89 -15.46
N LEU A 486 -35.23 -14.71 -14.85
CA LEU A 486 -36.08 -14.41 -13.69
C LEU A 486 -37.58 -14.52 -13.96
N ASN A 487 -38.02 -14.37 -15.22
CA ASN A 487 -39.42 -14.54 -15.62
C ASN A 487 -39.92 -15.98 -15.50
N THR A 488 -39.02 -16.97 -15.50
CA THR A 488 -39.37 -18.38 -15.28
C THR A 488 -39.95 -18.62 -13.88
N LEU A 489 -39.59 -17.77 -12.90
CA LEU A 489 -40.17 -17.80 -11.56
C LEU A 489 -41.63 -17.35 -11.51
N ALA A 490 -42.05 -16.45 -12.41
CA ALA A 490 -43.41 -15.93 -12.43
C ALA A 490 -44.44 -16.96 -12.94
N GLY A 491 -43.99 -18.00 -13.65
CA GLY A 491 -44.82 -19.13 -14.08
C GLY A 491 -44.72 -20.37 -13.19
N ASP A 492 -43.94 -20.33 -12.11
CA ASP A 492 -43.72 -21.47 -11.21
C ASP A 492 -44.66 -21.39 -10.00
N ASP A 493 -45.78 -22.11 -10.05
CA ASP A 493 -46.75 -22.22 -8.96
C ASP A 493 -46.13 -22.76 -7.65
N SER A 494 -44.93 -23.34 -7.69
CA SER A 494 -44.24 -23.81 -6.48
C SER A 494 -43.68 -22.67 -5.63
N ILE A 495 -43.51 -21.46 -6.19
CA ILE A 495 -42.89 -20.31 -5.50
C ILE A 495 -43.63 -19.93 -4.21
N GLN A 496 -44.95 -20.13 -4.17
CA GLN A 496 -45.80 -19.89 -3.00
C GLN A 496 -45.44 -20.72 -1.76
N ASN A 497 -44.65 -21.78 -1.92
CA ASN A 497 -44.23 -22.67 -0.84
C ASN A 497 -42.85 -22.32 -0.24
N TYR A 498 -42.15 -21.33 -0.81
CA TYR A 498 -40.81 -20.96 -0.36
C TYR A 498 -40.85 -19.87 0.70
N PHE A 499 -39.92 -19.98 1.64
CA PHE A 499 -39.63 -18.97 2.65
C PHE A 499 -38.72 -17.86 2.11
N ALA A 500 -37.73 -18.25 1.30
CA ALA A 500 -36.78 -17.30 0.73
C ALA A 500 -36.47 -17.65 -0.74
N VAL A 501 -36.29 -16.61 -1.55
CA VAL A 501 -35.99 -16.72 -2.97
C VAL A 501 -34.80 -15.83 -3.29
N SER A 502 -33.85 -16.36 -4.05
CA SER A 502 -32.71 -15.61 -4.55
C SER A 502 -32.51 -15.85 -6.04
N SER A 503 -32.10 -14.81 -6.77
CA SER A 503 -31.76 -14.91 -8.18
C SER A 503 -30.47 -14.16 -8.48
N TRP A 504 -29.58 -14.82 -9.19
CA TRP A 504 -28.23 -14.35 -9.57
C TRP A 504 -28.00 -14.45 -11.07
N TRP A 505 -29.06 -14.34 -11.85
CA TRP A 505 -29.05 -14.49 -13.30
C TRP A 505 -28.32 -13.32 -13.98
N GLU A 506 -27.37 -13.63 -14.86
CA GLU A 506 -26.44 -12.65 -15.45
C GLU A 506 -26.70 -12.31 -16.95
N ASN A 507 -27.74 -12.88 -17.58
CA ASN A 507 -28.06 -12.71 -19.01
C ASN A 507 -29.41 -12.00 -19.25
N GLU A 508 -29.75 -11.66 -20.51
CA GLU A 508 -30.77 -10.69 -20.95
C GLU A 508 -32.04 -10.47 -20.08
N ASN A 509 -32.43 -9.19 -20.00
CA ASN A 509 -33.46 -8.57 -19.17
C ASN A 509 -34.82 -9.27 -19.17
N PRO A 510 -35.17 -10.01 -18.11
CA PRO A 510 -36.49 -10.60 -17.97
C PRO A 510 -37.50 -9.57 -17.46
N ILE A 511 -38.64 -9.45 -18.14
CA ILE A 511 -39.86 -8.86 -17.56
C ILE A 511 -40.37 -9.82 -16.49
N ILE A 512 -40.37 -9.43 -15.22
CA ILE A 512 -41.00 -10.25 -14.17
C ILE A 512 -42.50 -10.01 -14.20
N GLY A 513 -43.30 -11.07 -14.35
CA GLY A 513 -44.76 -11.04 -14.14
C GLY A 513 -45.14 -10.91 -12.66
N PRO A 514 -46.43 -10.89 -12.32
CA PRO A 514 -46.86 -10.91 -10.91
C PRO A 514 -46.36 -12.18 -10.20
N LEU A 515 -45.68 -12.03 -9.07
CA LEU A 515 -45.20 -13.14 -8.26
C LEU A 515 -46.27 -13.51 -7.21
N GLN A 516 -46.89 -14.69 -7.34
CA GLN A 516 -47.79 -15.22 -6.32
C GLN A 516 -47.00 -15.97 -5.24
N ALA A 517 -46.41 -15.22 -4.30
CA ALA A 517 -45.42 -15.74 -3.36
C ALA A 517 -45.72 -15.35 -1.89
N ALA A 518 -46.93 -15.66 -1.43
CA ALA A 518 -47.44 -15.21 -0.12
C ALA A 518 -46.59 -15.63 1.10
N LYS A 519 -45.86 -16.75 1.04
CA LYS A 519 -44.99 -17.24 2.14
C LYS A 519 -43.58 -16.65 2.14
N VAL A 520 -43.16 -15.99 1.05
CA VAL A 520 -41.80 -15.48 0.91
C VAL A 520 -41.58 -14.33 1.88
N GLN A 521 -40.59 -14.48 2.76
CA GLN A 521 -40.16 -13.45 3.70
C GLN A 521 -38.86 -12.75 3.26
N MET A 522 -38.08 -13.37 2.38
CA MET A 522 -36.81 -12.83 1.90
C MET A 522 -36.66 -13.01 0.39
N LEU A 523 -36.45 -11.91 -0.32
CA LEU A 523 -36.25 -11.88 -1.76
C LEU A 523 -34.95 -11.15 -2.09
N LEU A 524 -33.97 -11.88 -2.63
CA LEU A 524 -32.69 -11.34 -3.09
C LEU A 524 -32.60 -11.40 -4.61
N LEU A 525 -32.50 -10.25 -5.25
CA LEU A 525 -32.35 -10.14 -6.70
C LEU A 525 -31.03 -9.45 -6.99
N HIS A 526 -30.14 -10.17 -7.64
CA HIS A 526 -28.91 -9.63 -8.18
C HIS A 526 -29.07 -9.43 -9.69
N ILE A 527 -28.66 -8.25 -10.16
CA ILE A 527 -28.69 -7.88 -11.56
C ILE A 527 -27.27 -7.56 -11.97
N ASN A 528 -26.85 -8.13 -13.11
CA ASN A 528 -25.60 -7.80 -13.74
C ASN A 528 -25.88 -7.32 -15.16
N THR A 529 -25.76 -6.02 -15.41
CA THR A 529 -25.94 -5.46 -16.76
C THR A 529 -24.61 -4.94 -17.27
N SER A 530 -24.11 -5.58 -18.32
CA SER A 530 -22.90 -5.15 -19.03
C SER A 530 -23.20 -4.28 -20.26
N ILE A 531 -24.45 -3.76 -20.39
CA ILE A 531 -24.88 -2.95 -21.53
C ILE A 531 -25.55 -1.69 -20.99
N SER A 532 -24.91 -0.55 -21.24
CA SER A 532 -25.33 0.82 -20.90
C SER A 532 -26.65 1.29 -21.56
N GLN A 533 -27.46 0.40 -22.15
CA GLN A 533 -28.64 0.76 -22.94
C GLN A 533 -29.90 -0.11 -22.72
N SER A 534 -29.92 -1.07 -21.80
CA SER A 534 -31.08 -1.95 -21.64
C SER A 534 -31.72 -1.80 -20.25
N SER A 535 -32.99 -1.38 -20.21
CA SER A 535 -33.75 -1.19 -18.96
C SER A 535 -34.22 -2.55 -18.41
N PHE A 536 -33.81 -2.88 -17.20
CA PHE A 536 -34.47 -3.93 -16.43
C PHE A 536 -35.86 -3.40 -16.02
N VAL A 537 -36.93 -4.14 -16.32
CA VAL A 537 -38.31 -3.70 -16.07
C VAL A 537 -39.06 -4.72 -15.23
N LEU A 538 -39.51 -4.32 -14.05
CA LEU A 538 -40.48 -5.07 -13.27
C LEU A 538 -41.89 -4.72 -13.74
N SER A 539 -42.77 -5.71 -13.86
CA SER A 539 -44.20 -5.44 -14.07
C SER A 539 -44.75 -4.59 -12.94
N ASN A 540 -45.70 -3.70 -13.25
CA ASN A 540 -46.44 -2.92 -12.25
C ASN A 540 -47.09 -3.78 -11.17
N LEU A 541 -47.37 -5.06 -11.46
CA LEU A 541 -48.05 -6.01 -10.57
C LEU A 541 -47.09 -6.96 -9.83
N THR A 542 -45.76 -6.79 -9.97
CA THR A 542 -44.75 -7.75 -9.48
C THR A 542 -44.94 -8.11 -8.00
N PHE A 543 -45.26 -7.11 -7.16
CA PHE A 543 -45.32 -7.27 -5.70
C PHE A 543 -46.73 -7.48 -5.14
N GLU A 544 -47.79 -7.50 -5.97
CA GLU A 544 -49.17 -7.60 -5.48
C GLU A 544 -49.50 -8.96 -4.82
N GLY A 545 -48.72 -10.01 -5.10
CA GLY A 545 -48.89 -11.34 -4.51
C GLY A 545 -47.92 -11.70 -3.37
N ILE A 546 -47.17 -10.72 -2.83
CA ILE A 546 -46.13 -10.94 -1.81
C ILE A 546 -46.43 -10.15 -0.52
N ASP A 547 -47.41 -10.62 0.25
CA ASP A 547 -47.85 -9.92 1.47
C ASP A 547 -46.89 -10.09 2.66
N GLY A 548 -46.12 -11.19 2.70
CA GLY A 548 -45.30 -11.58 3.85
C GLY A 548 -43.85 -11.08 3.85
N LEU A 549 -43.44 -10.29 2.86
CA LEU A 549 -42.04 -9.94 2.64
C LEU A 549 -41.47 -9.07 3.78
N LYS A 550 -40.32 -9.48 4.33
CA LYS A 550 -39.59 -8.75 5.37
C LYS A 550 -38.25 -8.20 4.89
N VAL A 551 -37.59 -8.91 3.98
CA VAL A 551 -36.29 -8.53 3.42
C VAL A 551 -36.41 -8.47 1.91
N PHE A 552 -36.15 -7.30 1.33
CA PHE A 552 -36.06 -7.13 -0.11
C PHE A 552 -34.70 -6.52 -0.47
N SER A 553 -33.98 -7.18 -1.36
CA SER A 553 -32.68 -6.74 -1.84
C SER A 553 -32.64 -6.77 -3.35
N LEU A 554 -32.28 -5.64 -3.96
CA LEU A 554 -32.02 -5.49 -5.37
C LEU A 554 -30.63 -4.86 -5.54
N THR A 555 -29.68 -5.61 -6.09
CA THR A 555 -28.28 -5.17 -6.15
C THR A 555 -27.71 -5.27 -7.55
N ASN A 556 -27.00 -4.21 -7.96
CA ASN A 556 -26.14 -4.19 -9.14
C ASN A 556 -24.68 -4.01 -8.71
N ASP A 557 -23.83 -4.92 -9.19
CA ASP A 557 -22.38 -4.92 -8.90
C ASP A 557 -21.54 -4.24 -9.98
N SER A 558 -22.15 -3.74 -11.07
CA SER A 558 -21.42 -2.95 -12.07
C SER A 558 -20.80 -1.71 -11.41
N TYR A 559 -19.47 -1.59 -11.52
CA TYR A 559 -18.71 -0.45 -10.99
C TYR A 559 -18.79 0.78 -11.90
N HIS A 560 -19.23 0.61 -13.15
CA HIS A 560 -19.22 1.66 -14.16
C HIS A 560 -20.63 2.12 -14.59
N ASP A 561 -21.65 1.27 -14.45
CA ASP A 561 -22.99 1.56 -14.94
C ASP A 561 -24.03 1.63 -13.81
N VAL A 562 -24.65 2.81 -13.64
CA VAL A 562 -25.87 2.93 -12.83
C VAL A 562 -27.07 2.51 -13.69
N LEU A 563 -27.84 1.54 -13.20
CA LEU A 563 -28.98 1.03 -13.93
C LEU A 563 -30.15 2.01 -13.90
N PHE A 564 -30.66 2.40 -15.07
CA PHE A 564 -31.96 3.06 -15.17
C PHE A 564 -33.04 2.06 -14.76
N PHE A 565 -33.64 2.28 -13.59
CA PHE A 565 -34.59 1.35 -13.01
C PHE A 565 -35.74 2.08 -12.33
N SER A 566 -36.93 1.97 -12.91
CA SER A 566 -38.16 2.41 -12.27
C SER A 566 -38.75 1.27 -11.47
N LEU A 567 -38.88 1.45 -10.16
CA LEU A 567 -39.61 0.51 -9.32
C LEU A 567 -41.10 0.54 -9.66
N PRO A 568 -41.78 -0.62 -9.71
CA PRO A 568 -43.19 -0.68 -10.04
C PRO A 568 -44.02 -0.06 -8.91
N PRO A 569 -45.17 0.58 -9.19
CA PRO A 569 -46.02 1.18 -8.17
C PRO A 569 -46.42 0.22 -7.04
N SER A 570 -46.51 -1.08 -7.32
CA SER A 570 -46.82 -2.11 -6.32
C SER A 570 -45.77 -2.25 -5.21
N VAL A 571 -44.56 -1.70 -5.35
CA VAL A 571 -43.54 -1.70 -4.28
C VAL A 571 -44.06 -1.04 -3.00
N GLN A 572 -45.00 -0.10 -3.12
CA GLN A 572 -45.63 0.56 -1.97
C GLN A 572 -46.48 -0.39 -1.11
N PHE A 573 -46.88 -1.55 -1.63
CA PHE A 573 -47.68 -2.54 -0.92
C PHE A 573 -46.83 -3.44 0.00
N LEU A 574 -45.50 -3.37 -0.10
CA LEU A 574 -44.55 -4.14 0.72
C LEU A 574 -44.45 -3.63 2.17
N THR A 575 -45.59 -3.37 2.81
CA THR A 575 -45.71 -2.71 4.12
C THR A 575 -45.09 -3.49 5.29
N ASN A 576 -44.83 -4.79 5.12
CA ASN A 576 -44.17 -5.64 6.10
C ASN A 576 -42.63 -5.66 6.00
N VAL A 577 -42.06 -5.01 4.99
CA VAL A 577 -40.60 -4.97 4.78
C VAL A 577 -39.92 -4.22 5.92
N ARG A 578 -38.93 -4.87 6.51
CA ARG A 578 -38.05 -4.34 7.56
C ARG A 578 -36.67 -3.97 7.04
N THR A 579 -36.17 -4.68 6.03
CA THR A 579 -34.90 -4.37 5.38
C THR A 579 -35.13 -4.18 3.88
N LEU A 580 -34.87 -2.98 3.39
CA LEU A 580 -34.87 -2.65 1.97
C LEU A 580 -33.45 -2.29 1.54
N ARG A 581 -32.89 -3.06 0.61
CA ARG A 581 -31.58 -2.80 0.00
C ARG A 581 -31.75 -2.57 -1.49
N LEU A 582 -31.35 -1.40 -1.97
CA LEU A 582 -31.34 -1.01 -3.37
C LEU A 582 -29.95 -0.46 -3.65
N ASN A 583 -29.14 -1.18 -4.45
CA ASN A 583 -27.77 -0.78 -4.72
C ASN A 583 -27.50 -0.62 -6.22
N GLY A 584 -26.84 0.47 -6.61
CA GLY A 584 -26.40 0.68 -8.00
C GLY A 584 -27.53 1.04 -8.96
N LEU A 585 -28.59 1.72 -8.47
CA LEU A 585 -29.81 2.00 -9.21
C LEU A 585 -30.08 3.51 -9.35
N LYS A 586 -30.60 3.92 -10.50
CA LYS A 586 -31.18 5.25 -10.72
C LYS A 586 -32.69 5.15 -10.53
N LEU A 587 -33.17 5.66 -9.39
CA LEU A 587 -34.53 5.50 -8.88
C LEU A 587 -35.44 6.71 -9.17
N ASP A 588 -34.86 7.88 -9.50
CA ASP A 588 -35.57 9.16 -9.64
C ASP A 588 -36.39 9.53 -8.38
N ASP A 589 -37.69 9.22 -8.31
CA ASP A 589 -38.53 9.45 -7.12
C ASP A 589 -38.57 8.21 -6.19
N ILE A 590 -38.26 8.44 -4.90
CA ILE A 590 -38.27 7.40 -3.86
C ILE A 590 -39.37 7.62 -2.79
N SER A 591 -40.38 8.46 -3.06
CA SER A 591 -41.49 8.76 -2.15
C SER A 591 -42.23 7.53 -1.60
N PHE A 592 -42.23 6.41 -2.33
CA PHE A 592 -42.81 5.13 -1.89
C PHE A 592 -42.19 4.61 -0.58
N VAL A 593 -40.92 4.94 -0.31
CA VAL A 593 -40.20 4.50 0.89
C VAL A 593 -40.95 4.93 2.16
N ALA A 594 -41.53 6.13 2.16
CA ALA A 594 -42.29 6.66 3.31
C ALA A 594 -43.55 5.84 3.64
N LYS A 595 -44.02 4.99 2.72
CA LYS A 595 -45.18 4.09 2.94
C LYS A 595 -44.80 2.77 3.63
N LEU A 596 -43.51 2.43 3.69
CA LEU A 596 -42.99 1.19 4.27
C LEU A 596 -42.84 1.30 5.79
N THR A 597 -43.95 1.42 6.51
CA THR A 597 -43.94 1.77 7.96
C THR A 597 -43.23 0.78 8.90
N MET A 598 -43.00 -0.47 8.46
CA MET A 598 -42.24 -1.47 9.23
C MET A 598 -40.73 -1.42 9.01
N LEU A 599 -40.24 -0.52 8.15
CA LEU A 599 -38.84 -0.44 7.74
C LEU A 599 -37.92 -0.09 8.92
N GLU A 600 -36.91 -0.94 9.15
CA GLU A 600 -35.86 -0.79 10.16
C GLU A 600 -34.51 -0.44 9.53
N VAL A 601 -34.23 -0.95 8.33
CA VAL A 601 -32.98 -0.75 7.60
C VAL A 601 -33.26 -0.35 6.15
N LEU A 602 -32.70 0.78 5.74
CA LEU A 602 -32.75 1.28 4.37
C LEU A 602 -31.32 1.46 3.84
N LEU A 603 -30.95 0.67 2.83
CA LEU A 603 -29.68 0.78 2.14
C LEU A 603 -29.93 1.25 0.71
N LEU A 604 -29.51 2.46 0.39
CA LEU A 604 -29.55 3.05 -0.94
C LEU A 604 -28.10 3.35 -1.36
N ARG A 605 -27.26 2.32 -1.56
CA ARG A 605 -25.83 2.53 -1.87
C ARG A 605 -25.62 2.71 -3.37
N ARG A 606 -24.78 3.66 -3.77
CA ARG A 606 -24.49 3.92 -5.21
C ARG A 606 -25.76 4.19 -6.02
N CYS A 607 -26.75 4.83 -5.41
CA CYS A 607 -28.04 5.11 -6.03
C CYS A 607 -28.15 6.58 -6.46
N LYS A 608 -28.99 6.85 -7.48
CA LYS A 608 -29.27 8.20 -7.98
C LYS A 608 -30.74 8.51 -7.84
N PHE A 609 -31.10 9.58 -7.13
CA PHE A 609 -32.49 9.97 -6.89
C PHE A 609 -32.62 11.49 -6.66
N ASN A 610 -33.85 11.99 -6.72
CA ASN A 610 -34.12 13.43 -6.68
C ASN A 610 -33.90 14.02 -5.29
N GLU A 611 -34.65 13.56 -4.29
CA GLU A 611 -34.56 14.01 -2.89
C GLU A 611 -34.92 12.89 -1.92
N LEU A 612 -34.59 13.07 -0.63
CA LEU A 612 -35.11 12.23 0.44
C LEU A 612 -36.54 12.67 0.77
N PRO A 613 -37.55 11.79 0.82
CA PRO A 613 -38.93 12.22 1.02
C PRO A 613 -39.15 12.80 2.41
N TYR A 614 -39.80 13.95 2.50
CA TYR A 614 -40.11 14.61 3.78
C TYR A 614 -40.90 13.68 4.73
N GLU A 615 -41.77 12.84 4.15
CA GLU A 615 -42.58 11.84 4.84
C GLU A 615 -41.78 10.68 5.42
N MET A 616 -40.45 10.59 5.20
CA MET A 616 -39.59 9.61 5.90
C MET A 616 -39.70 9.70 7.41
N GLY A 617 -40.11 10.85 7.96
CA GLY A 617 -40.47 10.98 9.37
C GLY A 617 -41.57 10.04 9.86
N ASN A 618 -42.36 9.44 8.96
CA ASN A 618 -43.36 8.42 9.28
C ASN A 618 -42.73 7.04 9.56
N LEU A 619 -41.46 6.84 9.21
CA LEU A 619 -40.73 5.59 9.43
C LEU A 619 -40.25 5.50 10.89
N THR A 620 -41.21 5.31 11.79
CA THR A 620 -41.00 5.26 13.25
C THR A 620 -40.17 4.07 13.74
N ARG A 621 -39.69 3.21 12.83
CA ARG A 621 -38.81 2.07 13.15
C ARG A 621 -37.46 2.13 12.46
N LEU A 622 -37.22 3.12 11.60
CA LEU A 622 -35.98 3.22 10.84
C LEU A 622 -34.81 3.48 11.78
N LYS A 623 -33.89 2.51 11.86
CA LYS A 623 -32.69 2.54 12.70
C LYS A 623 -31.41 2.72 11.90
N LEU A 624 -31.34 2.24 10.65
CA LEU A 624 -30.17 2.39 9.79
C LEU A 624 -30.57 2.97 8.44
N LEU A 625 -29.87 4.05 8.05
CA LEU A 625 -29.95 4.64 6.72
C LEU A 625 -28.54 4.75 6.13
N ASP A 626 -28.34 4.10 4.99
CA ASP A 626 -27.05 4.09 4.29
C ASP A 626 -27.22 4.63 2.87
N LEU A 627 -26.60 5.78 2.62
CA LEU A 627 -26.58 6.51 1.37
C LEU A 627 -25.17 6.53 0.76
N SER A 628 -24.32 5.57 1.13
CA SER A 628 -22.92 5.52 0.68
C SER A 628 -22.82 5.37 -0.84
N GLY A 629 -22.13 6.30 -1.48
CA GLY A 629 -21.88 6.37 -2.92
C GLY A 629 -23.02 7.00 -3.72
N SER A 630 -24.04 7.56 -3.07
CA SER A 630 -25.28 7.99 -3.73
C SER A 630 -25.30 9.46 -4.10
N ASP A 631 -25.95 9.77 -5.22
CA ASP A 631 -26.12 11.12 -5.75
C ASP A 631 -27.57 11.58 -5.55
N ILE A 632 -27.73 12.72 -4.88
CA ILE A 632 -29.01 13.39 -4.63
C ILE A 632 -29.06 14.65 -5.49
N PHE A 633 -29.99 14.74 -6.44
CA PHE A 633 -29.97 15.79 -7.48
C PHE A 633 -30.61 17.12 -7.05
N GLU A 634 -31.59 17.09 -6.16
CA GLU A 634 -32.28 18.31 -5.75
C GLU A 634 -31.35 19.20 -4.92
N LYS A 635 -31.29 20.48 -5.29
CA LYS A 635 -30.37 21.45 -4.66
C LYS A 635 -30.83 21.89 -3.27
N THR A 636 -32.11 21.77 -2.96
CA THR A 636 -32.68 22.25 -1.71
C THR A 636 -33.01 21.05 -0.83
N TYR A 637 -32.29 20.89 0.27
CA TYR A 637 -32.57 19.84 1.24
C TYR A 637 -33.84 20.17 2.05
N ASN A 638 -34.76 19.21 2.16
CA ASN A 638 -36.10 19.43 2.71
C ASN A 638 -36.25 19.12 4.22
N GLY A 639 -35.18 18.74 4.92
CA GLY A 639 -35.21 18.46 6.37
C GLY A 639 -35.72 17.06 6.76
N ALA A 640 -35.74 16.10 5.84
CA ALA A 640 -36.27 14.74 6.07
C ALA A 640 -35.56 13.99 7.22
N LEU A 641 -34.23 14.08 7.33
CA LEU A 641 -33.45 13.34 8.32
C LEU A 641 -33.78 13.77 9.75
N ARG A 642 -34.07 15.06 10.00
CA ARG A 642 -34.46 15.56 11.33
C ARG A 642 -35.66 14.82 11.92
N ARG A 643 -36.53 14.30 11.06
CA ARG A 643 -37.78 13.63 11.46
C ARG A 643 -37.56 12.14 11.74
N CYS A 644 -36.42 11.57 11.37
CA CYS A 644 -36.08 10.16 11.58
C CYS A 644 -35.58 9.90 13.02
N SER A 645 -36.44 10.17 14.01
CA SER A 645 -36.06 10.20 15.44
C SER A 645 -35.53 8.88 16.03
N GLN A 646 -35.78 7.73 15.40
CA GLN A 646 -35.30 6.43 15.84
C GLN A 646 -33.99 5.99 15.17
N LEU A 647 -33.41 6.85 14.31
CA LEU A 647 -32.20 6.51 13.59
C LEU A 647 -31.02 6.35 14.56
N GLU A 648 -30.37 5.19 14.50
CA GLU A 648 -29.21 4.81 15.31
C GLU A 648 -27.91 4.88 14.51
N VAL A 649 -27.98 4.63 13.19
CA VAL A 649 -26.82 4.56 12.28
C VAL A 649 -27.12 5.33 10.99
N PHE A 650 -26.20 6.20 10.60
CA PHE A 650 -26.29 6.97 9.36
C PHE A 650 -24.98 6.93 8.56
N TYR A 651 -25.04 6.54 7.30
CA TYR A 651 -23.89 6.55 6.40
C TYR A 651 -24.17 7.39 5.16
N PHE A 652 -23.21 8.25 4.80
CA PHE A 652 -23.22 9.05 3.60
C PHE A 652 -21.77 9.21 3.11
N THR A 653 -21.50 8.77 1.87
CA THR A 653 -20.21 8.97 1.22
C THR A 653 -20.43 9.40 -0.22
N GLY A 654 -20.34 10.66 -0.59
CA GLY A 654 -20.69 11.03 -1.96
C GLY A 654 -20.38 12.47 -2.30
N ALA A 655 -20.12 12.71 -3.58
CA ALA A 655 -19.92 14.05 -4.12
C ALA A 655 -21.29 14.70 -4.36
N SER A 656 -21.92 15.21 -3.31
CA SER A 656 -23.11 16.08 -3.42
C SER A 656 -22.74 17.55 -3.28
N ALA A 657 -23.68 18.45 -3.57
CA ALA A 657 -23.46 19.88 -3.33
C ALA A 657 -23.19 20.16 -1.85
N ASP A 658 -22.16 20.96 -1.55
CA ASP A 658 -21.72 21.30 -0.18
C ASP A 658 -22.89 21.78 0.71
N GLU A 659 -23.84 22.54 0.14
CA GLU A 659 -25.01 23.05 0.84
C GLU A 659 -25.95 21.93 1.33
N LEU A 660 -26.13 20.88 0.53
CA LEU A 660 -26.96 19.73 0.89
C LEU A 660 -26.32 18.92 2.03
N VAL A 661 -25.01 18.68 1.95
CA VAL A 661 -24.25 17.99 3.01
C VAL A 661 -24.35 18.78 4.31
N ALA A 662 -24.22 20.11 4.23
CA ALA A 662 -24.25 20.94 5.41
C ALA A 662 -25.59 20.89 6.16
N GLU A 663 -26.70 20.94 5.44
CA GLU A 663 -28.03 20.80 6.04
C GLU A 663 -28.27 19.39 6.61
N MET A 664 -27.78 18.34 5.92
CA MET A 664 -27.84 16.97 6.44
C MET A 664 -27.06 16.81 7.74
N VAL A 665 -25.88 17.42 7.85
CA VAL A 665 -25.06 17.39 9.07
C VAL A 665 -25.81 18.05 10.24
N VAL A 666 -26.47 19.19 10.01
CA VAL A 666 -27.29 19.87 11.03
C VAL A 666 -28.45 19.00 11.53
N ASP A 667 -29.13 18.32 10.61
CA ASP A 667 -30.23 17.42 10.94
C ASP A 667 -29.76 16.19 11.72
N VAL A 668 -28.67 15.56 11.27
CA VAL A 668 -28.07 14.38 11.92
C VAL A 668 -27.58 14.74 13.32
N ALA A 669 -27.02 15.94 13.51
CA ALA A 669 -26.59 16.44 14.81
C ALA A 669 -27.72 16.49 15.85
N ALA A 670 -28.95 16.79 15.39
CA ALA A 670 -30.15 16.89 16.23
C ALA A 670 -30.74 15.52 16.63
N LEU A 671 -30.25 14.41 16.08
CA LEU A 671 -30.75 13.06 16.39
C LEU A 671 -30.22 12.57 17.74
N SER A 672 -31.14 12.28 18.66
CA SER A 672 -30.80 11.86 20.03
C SER A 672 -30.36 10.40 20.14
N ASN A 673 -30.89 9.53 19.28
CA ASN A 673 -30.62 8.07 19.31
C ASN A 673 -29.43 7.65 18.43
N LEU A 674 -28.81 8.60 17.72
CA LEU A 674 -27.70 8.33 16.81
C LEU A 674 -26.47 7.85 17.58
N GLN A 675 -26.05 6.62 17.31
CA GLN A 675 -24.90 5.96 17.92
C GLN A 675 -23.69 5.90 16.98
N CYS A 676 -23.91 5.90 15.67
CA CYS A 676 -22.87 5.84 14.65
C CYS A 676 -23.24 6.74 13.47
N PHE A 677 -22.24 7.45 12.94
CA PHE A 677 -22.38 8.21 11.71
C PHE A 677 -21.07 8.23 10.93
N SER A 678 -21.16 8.10 9.61
CA SER A 678 -20.04 8.37 8.71
C SER A 678 -20.55 9.29 7.61
N ILE A 679 -20.15 10.56 7.64
CA ILE A 679 -20.53 11.55 6.62
C ILE A 679 -19.25 12.03 5.93
N HIS A 680 -19.12 11.70 4.66
CA HIS A 680 -17.94 11.98 3.83
C HIS A 680 -18.40 12.57 2.50
N ASP A 681 -18.03 13.82 2.21
CA ASP A 681 -18.25 14.42 0.88
C ASP A 681 -17.00 14.41 -0.01
N PHE A 682 -15.83 14.07 0.56
CA PHE A 682 -14.59 13.79 -0.16
C PHE A 682 -13.89 12.54 0.39
N GLN A 683 -12.98 11.96 -0.40
CA GLN A 683 -12.37 10.67 -0.09
C GLN A 683 -10.97 10.81 0.51
N LEU A 684 -10.82 10.36 1.77
CA LEU A 684 -9.51 10.08 2.38
C LEU A 684 -9.42 8.58 2.73
N PRO A 685 -8.39 7.84 2.27
CA PRO A 685 -8.30 6.38 2.45
C PRO A 685 -8.32 5.89 3.91
N ARG A 686 -8.03 6.77 4.88
CA ARG A 686 -7.87 6.41 6.30
C ARG A 686 -9.10 6.70 7.17
N TYR A 687 -10.11 7.37 6.62
CA TYR A 687 -11.16 7.97 7.44
C TYR A 687 -12.53 7.30 7.29
N PHE A 688 -12.73 6.46 6.28
CA PHE A 688 -13.98 5.73 6.10
C PHE A 688 -13.91 4.35 6.77
N ILE A 689 -14.41 4.28 8.00
CA ILE A 689 -14.53 3.03 8.75
C ILE A 689 -15.98 2.88 9.18
N LYS A 690 -16.65 1.82 8.70
CA LYS A 690 -18.02 1.50 9.13
C LYS A 690 -18.06 1.34 10.65
N TRP A 691 -19.18 1.70 11.26
CA TRP A 691 -19.39 1.61 12.71
C TRP A 691 -18.54 2.56 13.56
N THR A 692 -17.90 3.57 12.97
CA THR A 692 -17.25 4.69 13.68
C THR A 692 -18.08 5.97 13.62
N ARG A 693 -17.68 6.98 14.38
CA ARG A 693 -18.28 8.34 14.34
C ARG A 693 -17.35 9.29 13.59
N SER A 694 -17.35 9.22 12.27
CA SER A 694 -16.45 9.98 11.40
C SER A 694 -17.17 11.09 10.62
N LEU A 695 -16.54 12.25 10.55
CA LEU A 695 -17.01 13.41 9.78
C LEU A 695 -15.89 13.90 8.87
N CYS A 696 -16.10 13.90 7.55
CA CYS A 696 -15.15 14.33 6.54
C CYS A 696 -15.87 15.30 5.59
N LEU A 697 -15.58 16.59 5.70
CA LEU A 697 -16.34 17.65 5.02
C LEU A 697 -15.43 18.60 4.23
N HIS A 698 -15.80 18.84 2.97
CA HIS A 698 -15.13 19.76 2.05
C HIS A 698 -15.94 21.06 1.95
N ASN A 699 -15.24 22.20 1.94
CA ASN A 699 -15.82 23.53 1.75
C ASN A 699 -17.02 23.82 2.67
N PHE A 700 -16.88 23.47 3.96
CA PHE A 700 -17.97 23.52 4.92
C PHE A 700 -18.04 24.86 5.67
N ASN A 701 -19.25 25.44 5.76
CA ASN A 701 -19.51 26.63 6.57
C ASN A 701 -19.84 26.26 8.02
N ILE A 702 -18.91 26.56 8.92
CA ILE A 702 -19.04 26.19 10.33
C ILE A 702 -20.18 26.90 11.09
N CYS A 703 -20.66 28.05 10.62
CA CYS A 703 -21.80 28.74 11.23
C CYS A 703 -23.04 27.84 11.31
N LYS A 704 -23.19 26.88 10.38
CA LYS A 704 -24.28 25.91 10.37
C LYS A 704 -24.30 25.00 11.61
N LEU A 705 -23.13 24.63 12.15
CA LEU A 705 -23.08 23.84 13.39
C LEU A 705 -23.50 24.64 14.63
N LYS A 706 -23.24 25.96 14.67
CA LYS A 706 -23.65 26.84 15.77
C LYS A 706 -25.17 26.97 15.88
N GLU A 707 -25.88 26.84 14.75
CA GLU A 707 -27.34 26.92 14.69
C GLU A 707 -28.04 25.60 15.11
N SER A 708 -27.28 24.49 15.19
CA SER A 708 -27.81 23.15 15.44
C SER A 708 -28.09 22.87 16.94
N LYS A 709 -29.19 22.14 17.23
CA LYS A 709 -29.49 21.67 18.59
C LYS A 709 -28.65 20.43 18.91
N GLY A 710 -27.40 20.66 19.31
CA GLY A 710 -26.42 19.63 19.61
C GLY A 710 -25.32 19.61 18.56
N ASN A 711 -24.07 19.66 19.00
CA ASN A 711 -22.93 19.77 18.09
C ASN A 711 -22.40 18.37 17.77
N ILE A 712 -22.54 17.94 16.50
CA ILE A 712 -22.11 16.60 16.04
C ILE A 712 -20.62 16.33 16.33
N LEU A 713 -19.80 17.38 16.37
CA LEU A 713 -18.37 17.31 16.67
C LEU A 713 -18.10 16.80 18.09
N GLN A 714 -18.99 17.04 19.05
CA GLN A 714 -18.85 16.55 20.43
C GLN A 714 -18.98 15.01 20.51
N LYS A 715 -19.65 14.41 19.51
CA LYS A 715 -19.84 12.96 19.39
C LYS A 715 -18.85 12.29 18.45
N ALA A 716 -18.08 13.05 17.66
CA ALA A 716 -17.20 12.51 16.63
C ALA A 716 -15.94 11.88 17.22
N GLU A 717 -15.52 10.75 16.65
CA GLU A 717 -14.26 10.06 16.92
C GLU A 717 -13.17 10.54 15.94
N SER A 718 -13.53 10.77 14.68
CA SER A 718 -12.61 11.31 13.68
C SER A 718 -13.23 12.46 12.93
N VAL A 719 -12.46 13.54 12.77
CA VAL A 719 -12.90 14.74 12.06
C VAL A 719 -11.86 15.13 11.01
N ALA A 720 -12.32 15.35 9.79
CA ALA A 720 -11.51 15.82 8.67
C ALA A 720 -12.23 16.99 7.99
N PHE A 721 -11.53 18.12 7.82
CA PHE A 721 -12.05 19.28 7.11
C PHE A 721 -11.08 19.72 6.02
N GLN A 722 -11.60 19.98 4.82
CA GLN A 722 -10.88 20.63 3.73
C GLN A 722 -11.58 21.95 3.39
N CYS A 723 -10.84 23.05 3.23
CA CYS A 723 -11.41 24.36 2.88
C CYS A 723 -12.50 24.87 3.86
N LEU A 724 -12.29 24.72 5.18
CA LEU A 724 -13.24 25.23 6.19
C LEU A 724 -13.33 26.77 6.17
N HIS A 725 -14.55 27.30 6.29
CA HIS A 725 -14.81 28.75 6.39
C HIS A 725 -15.96 29.08 7.36
N GLY A 726 -16.15 30.36 7.70
CA GLY A 726 -17.26 30.83 8.55
C GLY A 726 -16.84 31.59 9.82
N GLY A 727 -15.70 32.27 9.77
CA GLY A 727 -15.16 33.14 10.81
C GLY A 727 -14.61 32.44 12.07
N CYS A 728 -14.23 31.16 12.01
CA CYS A 728 -13.70 30.45 13.19
C CYS A 728 -12.18 30.45 13.21
N LYS A 729 -11.60 30.94 14.32
CA LYS A 729 -10.15 31.00 14.52
C LYS A 729 -9.62 29.74 15.21
N ASN A 730 -10.47 29.04 15.96
CA ASN A 730 -10.11 27.87 16.75
C ASN A 730 -11.16 26.75 16.67
N ILE A 731 -10.73 25.49 16.78
CA ILE A 731 -11.68 24.36 16.92
C ILE A 731 -12.41 24.47 18.27
N ILE A 732 -11.64 24.66 19.34
CA ILE A 732 -12.15 25.01 20.67
C ILE A 732 -11.54 26.37 21.02
N PRO A 733 -12.34 27.38 21.39
CA PRO A 733 -13.77 27.30 21.71
C PRO A 733 -14.72 27.65 20.56
N ASP A 734 -14.24 28.06 19.38
CA ASP A 734 -15.13 28.70 18.39
C ASP A 734 -16.08 27.73 17.68
N MET A 735 -15.64 26.49 17.39
CA MET A 735 -16.49 25.47 16.77
C MET A 735 -17.22 24.63 17.80
N VAL A 736 -16.53 24.26 18.88
CA VAL A 736 -17.08 23.52 20.03
C VAL A 736 -16.78 24.31 21.30
N GLU A 737 -17.83 24.67 22.03
CA GLU A 737 -17.68 25.35 23.32
C GLU A 737 -16.89 24.48 24.32
N VAL A 738 -16.21 25.15 25.26
CA VAL A 738 -15.45 24.50 26.34
C VAL A 738 -16.33 23.55 27.16
N VAL A 739 -17.62 23.87 27.31
CA VAL A 739 -18.58 23.02 28.00
C VAL A 739 -19.03 21.89 27.07
N GLY A 740 -18.64 20.65 27.41
CA GLY A 740 -19.01 19.43 26.68
C GLY A 740 -17.84 18.80 25.93
N GLY A 741 -16.86 19.59 25.47
CA GLY A 741 -15.65 19.11 24.81
C GLY A 741 -15.90 18.21 23.59
N MET A 742 -14.85 17.55 23.10
CA MET A 742 -14.90 16.51 22.07
C MET A 742 -14.40 15.19 22.67
N ASN A 743 -15.19 14.62 23.58
CA ASN A 743 -14.76 13.55 24.48
C ASN A 743 -14.28 12.27 23.78
N ASP A 744 -14.81 11.99 22.60
CA ASP A 744 -14.51 10.78 21.85
C ASP A 744 -13.51 10.98 20.71
N LEU A 745 -13.07 12.22 20.46
CA LEU A 745 -12.17 12.55 19.37
C LEU A 745 -10.80 11.88 19.56
N THR A 746 -10.40 11.08 18.57
CA THR A 746 -9.09 10.43 18.47
C THR A 746 -8.21 11.09 17.42
N SER A 747 -8.80 11.55 16.30
CA SER A 747 -8.06 12.04 15.13
C SER A 747 -8.69 13.31 14.54
N LEU A 748 -7.83 14.28 14.22
CA LEU A 748 -8.20 15.53 13.56
C LEU A 748 -7.29 15.78 12.35
N TRP A 749 -7.91 15.97 11.18
CA TRP A 749 -7.23 16.34 9.94
C TRP A 749 -7.81 17.65 9.41
N LEU A 750 -6.95 18.63 9.13
CA LEU A 750 -7.35 19.91 8.55
C LEU A 750 -6.47 20.21 7.34
N GLU A 751 -7.08 20.55 6.21
CA GLU A 751 -6.41 21.04 5.02
C GLU A 751 -7.04 22.36 4.54
N THR A 752 -6.19 23.31 4.13
CA THR A 752 -6.63 24.58 3.51
C THR A 752 -7.69 25.35 4.31
N CYS A 753 -7.71 25.22 5.64
CA CYS A 753 -8.61 25.97 6.53
C CYS A 753 -7.99 27.34 6.86
N GLU A 754 -8.13 28.29 5.94
CA GLU A 754 -7.43 29.58 6.00
C GLU A 754 -7.75 30.43 7.24
N GLU A 755 -8.91 30.29 7.87
CA GLU A 755 -9.31 31.15 9.00
C GLU A 755 -8.74 30.69 10.35
N ILE A 756 -8.27 29.44 10.46
CA ILE A 756 -7.82 28.86 11.73
C ILE A 756 -6.44 29.40 12.11
N GLU A 757 -6.36 30.05 13.27
CA GLU A 757 -5.16 30.65 13.86
C GLU A 757 -4.53 29.74 14.93
N CYS A 758 -5.33 28.98 15.68
CA CYS A 758 -4.88 27.98 16.66
C CYS A 758 -5.86 26.81 16.74
N ILE A 759 -5.41 25.57 17.01
CA ILE A 759 -6.34 24.42 17.05
C ILE A 759 -7.16 24.44 18.34
N PHE A 760 -6.49 24.51 19.50
CA PHE A 760 -7.13 24.50 20.82
C PHE A 760 -6.72 25.71 21.66
N ASP A 761 -7.64 26.66 21.88
CA ASP A 761 -7.49 27.75 22.85
C ASP A 761 -8.23 27.41 24.16
N ILE A 762 -7.46 27.19 25.22
CA ILE A 762 -7.88 26.73 26.55
C ILE A 762 -7.51 27.77 27.61
N THR A 763 -7.46 29.05 27.24
CA THR A 763 -7.20 30.15 28.16
C THR A 763 -8.26 30.28 29.28
N SER A 764 -9.41 29.62 29.14
CA SER A 764 -10.53 29.60 30.10
C SER A 764 -10.32 28.74 31.36
N ASN A 765 -9.09 28.26 31.63
CA ASN A 765 -8.73 27.36 32.75
C ASN A 765 -9.37 25.95 32.72
N ALA A 766 -9.95 25.52 31.59
CA ALA A 766 -10.36 24.13 31.42
C ALA A 766 -9.16 23.19 31.31
N LYS A 767 -9.33 21.94 31.74
CA LYS A 767 -8.28 20.92 31.55
C LYS A 767 -8.42 20.29 30.17
N ILE A 768 -7.32 20.11 29.46
CA ILE A 768 -7.31 19.43 28.16
C ILE A 768 -7.85 17.99 28.26
N ASP A 769 -7.64 17.33 29.40
CA ASP A 769 -8.18 15.99 29.70
C ASP A 769 -9.70 15.94 29.78
N ASP A 770 -10.32 17.04 30.21
CA ASP A 770 -11.79 17.14 30.29
C ASP A 770 -12.38 17.49 28.91
N LEU A 771 -11.58 18.05 27.99
CA LEU A 771 -12.02 18.48 26.65
C LEU A 771 -11.81 17.39 25.60
N ILE A 772 -10.65 16.75 25.58
CA ILE A 772 -10.26 15.76 24.57
C ILE A 772 -9.45 14.61 25.21
N PRO A 773 -10.08 13.75 26.04
CA PRO A 773 -9.41 12.69 26.78
C PRO A 773 -8.73 11.66 25.87
N LYS A 774 -9.32 11.34 24.70
CA LYS A 774 -8.88 10.26 23.79
C LYS A 774 -8.04 10.73 22.59
N PHE A 775 -7.74 12.01 22.49
CA PHE A 775 -7.10 12.60 21.31
C PHE A 775 -5.65 12.20 21.16
N VAL A 776 -5.28 11.68 19.98
CA VAL A 776 -3.96 11.08 19.73
C VAL A 776 -3.35 11.44 18.37
N GLU A 777 -4.15 11.76 17.34
CA GLU A 777 -3.65 12.07 16.00
C GLU A 777 -4.03 13.47 15.52
N LEU A 778 -3.04 14.25 15.07
CA LEU A 778 -3.23 15.56 14.49
C LEU A 778 -2.50 15.67 13.14
N GLU A 779 -3.23 16.01 12.09
CA GLU A 779 -2.70 16.24 10.75
C GLU A 779 -3.15 17.61 10.22
N LEU A 780 -2.20 18.43 9.80
CA LEU A 780 -2.43 19.80 9.35
C LEU A 780 -1.70 20.03 8.04
N ILE A 781 -2.42 20.49 7.01
CA ILE A 781 -1.89 20.65 5.65
C ILE A 781 -2.33 22.02 5.11
N ASP A 782 -1.41 22.81 4.54
CA ASP A 782 -1.73 24.10 3.89
C ASP A 782 -2.53 25.07 4.80
N MET A 783 -2.14 25.16 6.08
CA MET A 783 -2.79 26.04 7.05
C MET A 783 -2.07 27.40 7.12
N ASP A 784 -2.48 28.35 6.26
CA ASP A 784 -1.75 29.61 6.04
C ASP A 784 -1.74 30.59 7.21
N ASN A 785 -2.78 30.61 8.05
CA ASN A 785 -2.90 31.51 9.20
C ASN A 785 -2.60 30.85 10.55
N LEU A 786 -2.30 29.55 10.57
CA LEU A 786 -2.03 28.81 11.79
C LEU A 786 -0.76 29.35 12.46
N THR A 787 -0.87 29.74 13.72
CA THR A 787 0.22 30.30 14.53
C THR A 787 0.59 29.43 15.73
N GLY A 788 -0.33 28.59 16.23
CA GLY A 788 -0.10 27.68 17.36
C GLY A 788 -0.96 26.42 17.29
N LEU A 789 -0.53 25.34 17.96
CA LEU A 789 -1.33 24.11 18.07
C LEU A 789 -2.26 24.15 19.28
N CYS A 790 -1.77 24.65 20.42
CA CYS A 790 -2.54 24.76 21.64
C CYS A 790 -2.09 26.00 22.42
N GLN A 791 -3.05 26.79 22.91
CA GLN A 791 -2.82 27.99 23.71
C GLN A 791 -3.54 27.85 25.05
N GLY A 792 -2.88 28.20 26.16
CA GLY A 792 -3.44 28.08 27.50
C GLY A 792 -2.37 28.07 28.59
N PRO A 793 -2.73 27.72 29.84
CA PRO A 793 -1.76 27.57 30.92
C PRO A 793 -0.65 26.56 30.55
N PRO A 794 0.63 26.81 30.87
CA PRO A 794 1.75 25.99 30.42
C PRO A 794 1.57 24.48 30.67
N LEU A 795 1.09 24.11 31.86
CA LEU A 795 0.82 22.71 32.21
C LEU A 795 -0.19 22.03 31.25
N GLN A 796 -1.21 22.74 30.79
CA GLN A 796 -2.22 22.17 29.87
C GLN A 796 -1.66 21.98 28.46
N VAL A 797 -0.82 22.91 28.00
CA VAL A 797 -0.12 22.79 26.71
C VAL A 797 0.85 21.59 26.74
N LEU A 798 1.56 21.38 27.85
CA LEU A 798 2.42 20.21 28.03
C LEU A 798 1.63 18.89 28.02
N CYS A 799 0.47 18.86 28.72
CA CYS A 799 -0.42 17.69 28.70
C CYS A 799 -0.94 17.38 27.29
N PHE A 800 -1.28 18.39 26.49
CA PHE A 800 -1.70 18.21 25.09
C PHE A 800 -0.65 17.44 24.28
N PHE A 801 0.61 17.88 24.32
CA PHE A 801 1.70 17.22 23.60
C PHE A 801 1.97 15.80 24.08
N GLN A 802 1.78 15.51 25.38
CA GLN A 802 1.97 14.17 25.95
C GLN A 802 0.99 13.13 25.41
N LYS A 803 -0.19 13.55 24.93
CA LYS A 803 -1.20 12.64 24.37
C LYS A 803 -0.91 12.21 22.94
N LEU A 804 -0.24 13.05 22.15
CA LEU A 804 -0.07 12.84 20.72
C LEU A 804 0.73 11.59 20.43
N GLU A 805 0.16 10.69 19.63
CA GLU A 805 0.83 9.56 19.00
C GLU A 805 1.30 9.90 17.58
N LYS A 806 0.62 10.81 16.89
CA LYS A 806 0.95 11.23 15.53
C LYS A 806 0.77 12.72 15.35
N LEU A 807 1.80 13.36 14.81
CA LEU A 807 1.78 14.76 14.43
C LEU A 807 2.30 14.93 13.00
N VAL A 808 1.45 15.45 12.12
CA VAL A 808 1.80 15.78 10.74
C VAL A 808 1.49 17.25 10.50
N ILE A 809 2.49 18.01 10.05
CA ILE A 809 2.33 19.42 9.70
C ILE A 809 3.02 19.63 8.36
N GLN A 810 2.27 20.09 7.36
CA GLN A 810 2.74 20.29 6.00
C GLN A 810 2.33 21.66 5.47
N ARG A 811 3.28 22.41 4.93
CA ARG A 811 3.08 23.70 4.26
C ARG A 811 2.38 24.76 5.13
N CYS A 812 2.42 24.61 6.47
CA CYS A 812 1.99 25.63 7.42
C CYS A 812 3.13 26.63 7.67
N ILE A 813 3.11 27.76 6.97
CA ILE A 813 4.26 28.69 6.92
C ILE A 813 4.34 29.70 8.07
N LYS A 814 3.24 29.93 8.80
CA LYS A 814 3.20 30.88 9.93
C LYS A 814 3.46 30.23 11.28
N ILE A 815 3.14 28.95 11.43
CA ILE A 815 3.34 28.23 12.68
C ILE A 815 4.83 28.02 12.93
N HIS A 816 5.26 28.33 14.15
CA HIS A 816 6.63 28.10 14.59
C HIS A 816 6.66 26.89 15.52
N ILE A 817 7.11 25.75 14.99
CA ILE A 817 7.15 24.50 15.76
C ILE A 817 8.40 24.47 16.64
N THR A 818 8.17 24.60 17.96
CA THR A 818 9.17 24.43 19.02
C THR A 818 8.55 23.68 20.18
N PHE A 819 9.29 22.71 20.73
CA PHE A 819 8.87 21.99 21.93
C PHE A 819 9.56 22.59 23.16
N PRO A 820 8.81 23.10 24.16
CA PRO A 820 9.38 23.58 25.42
C PRO A 820 10.21 22.50 26.12
N ARG A 821 11.19 22.88 26.95
CA ARG A 821 12.08 21.92 27.63
C ARG A 821 11.34 20.91 28.51
N GLU A 822 10.23 21.33 29.10
CA GLU A 822 9.37 20.52 29.96
C GLU A 822 8.42 19.59 29.17
N CYS A 823 8.44 19.66 27.83
CA CYS A 823 7.56 18.87 26.98
C CYS A 823 7.91 17.38 27.04
N ASN A 824 6.92 16.55 27.31
CA ASN A 824 7.05 15.09 27.35
C ASN A 824 6.28 14.49 26.16
N LEU A 825 7.00 13.96 25.17
CA LEU A 825 6.46 13.37 23.95
C LEU A 825 6.52 11.82 23.98
N GLN A 826 6.39 11.19 25.14
CA GLN A 826 6.53 9.73 25.31
C GLN A 826 5.59 8.86 24.48
N ASN A 827 4.45 9.39 24.04
CA ASN A 827 3.48 8.64 23.23
C ASN A 827 3.68 8.82 21.72
N LEU A 828 4.48 9.81 21.30
CA LEU A 828 4.64 10.16 19.90
C LEU A 828 5.36 9.03 19.14
N LYS A 829 4.71 8.50 18.11
CA LYS A 829 5.20 7.44 17.21
C LYS A 829 5.63 7.99 15.85
N ILE A 830 4.91 8.98 15.34
CA ILE A 830 5.16 9.54 14.01
C ILE A 830 5.21 11.06 14.09
N LEU A 831 6.30 11.64 13.60
CA LEU A 831 6.43 13.08 13.39
C LEU A 831 6.80 13.36 11.93
N ILE A 832 5.95 14.12 11.25
CA ILE A 832 6.17 14.57 9.87
C ILE A 832 6.07 16.09 9.81
N LEU A 833 7.17 16.75 9.45
CA LEU A 833 7.25 18.19 9.24
C LEU A 833 7.66 18.46 7.80
N PHE A 834 6.86 19.21 7.05
CA PHE A 834 7.15 19.53 5.65
C PHE A 834 6.91 21.01 5.37
N SER A 835 7.94 21.76 4.95
CA SER A 835 7.82 23.17 4.56
C SER A 835 7.19 24.04 5.67
N CYS A 836 7.58 23.78 6.93
CA CYS A 836 7.14 24.51 8.12
C CYS A 836 8.29 25.33 8.73
N LYS A 837 7.97 26.39 9.48
CA LYS A 837 8.96 27.08 10.30
C LYS A 837 9.21 26.29 11.58
N SER A 838 10.48 25.99 11.82
CA SER A 838 10.96 25.42 13.07
C SER A 838 12.02 26.36 13.62
N GLY A 839 12.22 26.34 14.94
CA GLY A 839 13.40 26.97 15.52
C GLY A 839 14.70 26.40 14.95
N GLU A 840 15.83 27.02 15.29
CA GLU A 840 17.15 26.52 14.88
C GLU A 840 17.41 25.09 15.40
N VAL A 841 16.81 24.75 16.54
CA VAL A 841 16.83 23.42 17.17
C VAL A 841 15.41 22.88 17.26
N LEU A 842 15.16 21.67 16.76
CA LEU A 842 13.82 21.05 16.82
C LEU A 842 13.50 20.52 18.23
N PHE A 843 14.40 19.73 18.83
CA PHE A 843 14.22 19.13 20.14
C PHE A 843 15.30 19.58 21.13
N PRO A 844 14.92 20.15 22.28
CA PRO A 844 15.78 20.17 23.45
C PRO A 844 16.16 18.74 23.87
N THR A 845 17.33 18.56 24.49
CA THR A 845 17.79 17.22 24.92
C THR A 845 16.77 16.51 25.83
N SER A 846 16.11 17.24 26.74
CA SER A 846 15.07 16.69 27.63
C SER A 846 13.87 16.14 26.86
N VAL A 847 13.39 16.87 25.84
CA VAL A 847 12.30 16.44 24.97
C VAL A 847 12.72 15.24 24.14
N ALA A 848 13.95 15.24 23.62
CA ALA A 848 14.47 14.12 22.85
C ALA A 848 14.57 12.82 23.66
N GLN A 849 14.93 12.92 24.95
CA GLN A 849 14.90 11.80 25.91
C GLN A 849 13.47 11.30 26.18
N SER A 850 12.45 12.15 26.06
CA SER A 850 11.07 11.72 26.27
C SER A 850 10.51 10.86 25.13
N LEU A 851 11.07 10.94 23.91
CA LEU A 851 10.56 10.31 22.67
C LEU A 851 10.77 8.78 22.61
N GLN A 852 10.28 8.03 23.60
CA GLN A 852 10.52 6.59 23.75
C GLN A 852 9.85 5.72 22.67
N LYS A 853 8.69 6.16 22.16
CA LYS A 853 7.88 5.41 21.18
C LYS A 853 8.02 5.91 19.74
N LEU A 854 8.86 6.92 19.48
CA LEU A 854 8.98 7.51 18.14
C LEU A 854 9.56 6.46 17.19
N GLU A 855 8.81 6.10 16.16
CA GLU A 855 9.18 5.11 15.15
C GLU A 855 9.61 5.76 13.83
N GLU A 856 9.05 6.93 13.52
CA GLU A 856 9.26 7.61 12.24
C GLU A 856 9.40 9.13 12.39
N LEU A 857 10.50 9.65 11.87
CA LEU A 857 10.79 11.09 11.78
C LEU A 857 10.99 11.48 10.32
N ARG A 858 10.11 12.32 9.79
CA ARG A 858 10.25 12.91 8.45
C ARG A 858 10.32 14.43 8.54
N ILE A 859 11.38 15.01 7.99
CA ILE A 859 11.58 16.46 7.93
C ILE A 859 11.90 16.84 6.49
N ARG A 860 11.11 17.72 5.89
CA ARG A 860 11.34 18.17 4.52
C ARG A 860 11.20 19.68 4.41
N GLU A 861 12.08 20.33 3.66
CA GLU A 861 11.99 21.77 3.34
C GLU A 861 11.91 22.71 4.57
N CYS A 862 12.37 22.27 5.75
CA CYS A 862 12.46 23.12 6.94
C CYS A 862 13.72 23.98 6.86
N ARG A 863 13.57 25.21 6.34
CA ARG A 863 14.71 26.07 5.93
C ARG A 863 15.49 26.72 7.07
N GLU A 864 14.90 26.88 8.24
CA GLU A 864 15.51 27.53 9.41
C GLU A 864 16.21 26.52 10.35
N LEU A 865 15.92 25.22 10.18
CA LEU A 865 16.43 24.16 11.03
C LEU A 865 17.94 23.99 10.85
N LYS A 866 18.70 24.17 11.95
CA LYS A 866 20.15 23.96 11.98
C LYS A 866 20.54 22.64 12.65
N LEU A 867 19.77 22.21 13.66
CA LEU A 867 20.00 21.00 14.45
C LEU A 867 18.67 20.32 14.79
N ILE A 868 18.63 18.99 14.77
CA ILE A 868 17.46 18.26 15.30
C ILE A 868 17.52 18.19 16.83
N ILE A 869 18.71 18.04 17.41
CA ILE A 869 18.95 18.00 18.87
C ILE A 869 20.15 18.88 19.22
N ALA A 870 20.02 19.75 20.23
CA ALA A 870 21.14 20.52 20.76
C ALA A 870 21.95 19.70 21.78
N ALA A 871 23.28 19.68 21.63
CA ALA A 871 24.21 19.11 22.61
C ALA A 871 24.65 20.21 23.59
N SER A 872 24.26 20.09 24.86
CA SER A 872 24.57 21.01 25.99
C SER A 872 23.66 22.26 26.14
N GLY A 873 23.25 22.51 27.38
CA GLY A 873 22.23 23.49 27.79
C GLY A 873 22.61 24.97 27.72
N ARG A 874 23.42 25.39 26.74
CA ARG A 874 23.56 26.82 26.40
C ARG A 874 22.56 27.18 25.33
N GLU A 875 21.31 27.35 25.73
CA GLU A 875 20.35 28.06 24.89
C GLU A 875 20.61 29.55 25.06
N HIS A 876 20.71 30.26 23.93
CA HIS A 876 20.65 31.71 23.88
C HIS A 876 19.25 32.17 24.29
N ASP A 877 18.98 32.21 25.58
CA ASP A 877 17.85 32.95 26.13
C ASP A 877 18.35 33.91 27.20
N GLY A 878 18.03 35.19 27.02
CA GLY A 878 18.46 36.25 27.91
C GLY A 878 17.72 36.14 29.25
N CYS A 879 18.29 35.40 30.20
CA CYS A 879 17.93 35.54 31.60
C CYS A 879 19.15 35.31 32.51
N ASN A 880 19.65 36.39 33.11
CA ASN A 880 20.63 36.33 34.18
C ASN A 880 19.97 35.76 35.45
N THR A 881 20.05 34.45 35.67
CA THR A 881 20.04 33.90 37.02
C THR A 881 21.17 32.88 37.14
N ARG A 882 22.15 33.22 37.98
CA ARG A 882 23.19 32.32 38.44
C ARG A 882 22.54 31.32 39.38
N GLU A 883 22.52 30.05 39.00
CA GLU A 883 22.52 28.95 39.96
C GLU A 883 23.16 27.73 39.30
N ASP A 884 24.28 27.31 39.91
CA ASP A 884 25.06 26.14 39.55
C ASP A 884 24.22 24.87 39.76
N ILE A 885 23.52 24.42 38.70
CA ILE A 885 22.99 23.06 38.65
C ILE A 885 23.97 22.23 37.82
N VAL A 886 24.66 21.33 38.51
CA VAL A 886 25.48 20.25 37.94
C VAL A 886 24.66 19.54 36.86
N PRO A 887 25.16 19.37 35.62
CA PRO A 887 24.45 18.57 34.63
C PRO A 887 24.39 17.12 35.15
N ASP A 888 23.19 16.64 35.45
CA ASP A 888 22.94 15.24 35.76
C ASP A 888 23.56 14.35 34.67
N GLN A 889 24.12 13.22 35.10
CA GLN A 889 24.78 12.24 34.25
C GLN A 889 23.99 12.00 32.96
N MET A 890 24.63 12.29 31.83
CA MET A 890 24.07 12.22 30.48
C MET A 890 23.71 10.77 30.15
N ASN A 891 22.47 10.37 30.43
CA ASN A 891 21.94 9.04 30.11
C ASN A 891 21.65 8.92 28.60
N SER A 892 22.71 8.78 27.80
CA SER A 892 22.65 8.57 26.35
C SER A 892 21.92 7.29 25.93
N HIS A 893 21.78 6.31 26.82
CA HIS A 893 21.24 4.98 26.52
C HIS A 893 19.72 4.93 26.25
N PHE A 894 18.98 6.04 26.42
CA PHE A 894 17.52 6.04 26.35
C PHE A 894 16.93 6.97 25.27
N LEU A 895 17.74 7.45 24.33
CA LEU A 895 17.26 8.43 23.35
C LEU A 895 16.62 7.75 22.12
N MET A 896 15.32 7.95 21.91
CA MET A 896 14.54 7.43 20.78
C MET A 896 14.72 5.93 20.45
N PRO A 897 14.59 4.99 21.42
CA PRO A 897 14.86 3.57 21.20
C PRO A 897 13.95 2.86 20.21
N SER A 898 12.79 3.43 19.91
CA SER A 898 11.85 2.86 18.94
C SER A 898 12.06 3.34 17.50
N LEU A 899 12.99 4.27 17.25
CA LEU A 899 13.12 4.94 15.96
C LEU A 899 13.59 3.96 14.90
N ARG A 900 12.80 3.82 13.82
CA ARG A 900 13.06 2.92 12.70
C ARG A 900 13.44 3.68 11.44
N ARG A 901 12.77 4.80 11.16
CA ARG A 901 12.91 5.53 9.89
C ARG A 901 13.19 7.01 10.13
N VAL A 902 14.26 7.50 9.50
CA VAL A 902 14.59 8.92 9.44
C VAL A 902 14.67 9.35 7.99
N MET A 903 13.83 10.30 7.59
CA MET A 903 13.82 10.86 6.24
C MET A 903 13.98 12.37 6.33
N ILE A 904 15.07 12.89 5.78
CA ILE A 904 15.37 14.32 5.79
C ILE A 904 15.61 14.78 4.35
N SER A 905 14.88 15.78 3.88
CA SER A 905 15.19 16.36 2.57
C SER A 905 15.07 17.88 2.50
N ASP A 906 15.89 18.50 1.67
CA ASP A 906 15.81 19.92 1.32
C ASP A 906 15.88 20.88 2.54
N CYS A 907 16.69 20.53 3.54
CA CYS A 907 16.93 21.33 4.75
C CYS A 907 18.27 22.10 4.63
N PRO A 908 18.30 23.31 4.03
CA PRO A 908 19.55 23.97 3.62
C PRO A 908 20.53 24.31 4.75
N LEU A 909 20.05 24.57 5.97
CA LEU A 909 20.89 25.01 7.10
C LEU A 909 21.26 23.89 8.08
N LEU A 910 20.75 22.66 7.87
CA LEU A 910 20.93 21.56 8.80
C LEU A 910 22.39 21.07 8.77
N LYS A 911 23.07 21.18 9.92
CA LYS A 911 24.52 20.89 10.05
C LYS A 911 24.83 19.47 10.52
N SER A 912 23.95 18.93 11.36
CA SER A 912 24.04 17.55 11.88
C SER A 912 22.65 17.01 12.26
N ILE A 913 22.49 15.69 12.24
CA ILE A 913 21.23 15.02 12.56
C ILE A 913 21.20 14.63 14.04
N PHE A 914 22.08 13.71 14.46
CA PHE A 914 22.15 13.27 15.85
C PHE A 914 23.56 13.48 16.44
N PRO A 915 23.70 13.91 17.69
CA PRO A 915 24.98 13.83 18.40
C PRO A 915 25.48 12.38 18.50
N PHE A 916 26.78 12.15 18.30
CA PHE A 916 27.40 10.82 18.36
C PHE A 916 27.15 10.12 19.69
N CYS A 917 27.16 10.86 20.80
CA CYS A 917 26.91 10.33 22.13
C CYS A 917 25.53 9.65 22.27
N TYR A 918 24.58 9.84 21.35
CA TYR A 918 23.22 9.26 21.42
C TYR A 918 22.97 8.07 20.47
N VAL A 919 23.98 7.67 19.71
CA VAL A 919 23.93 6.55 18.76
C VAL A 919 23.39 5.26 19.37
N GLU A 920 23.82 4.92 20.59
CA GLU A 920 23.41 3.69 21.27
C GLU A 920 21.93 3.64 21.60
N GLY A 921 21.29 4.80 21.77
CA GLY A 921 19.85 4.89 21.98
C GLY A 921 19.07 4.39 20.76
N LEU A 922 19.59 4.55 19.54
CA LEU A 922 18.90 4.27 18.28
C LEU A 922 18.92 2.78 17.88
N SER A 923 18.68 1.88 18.85
CA SER A 923 18.81 0.42 18.72
C SER A 923 17.90 -0.25 17.69
N ARG A 924 16.83 0.42 17.23
CA ARG A 924 15.86 -0.12 16.25
C ARG A 924 15.92 0.56 14.88
N LEU A 925 16.92 1.39 14.62
CA LEU A 925 17.02 2.16 13.38
C LEU A 925 17.22 1.25 12.17
N GLN A 926 16.33 1.38 11.18
CA GLN A 926 16.29 0.54 9.99
C GLN A 926 16.70 1.29 8.72
N SER A 927 16.35 2.57 8.61
CA SER A 927 16.66 3.36 7.40
C SER A 927 16.91 4.83 7.72
N ILE A 928 17.96 5.39 7.13
CA ILE A 928 18.21 6.84 7.07
C ILE A 928 18.28 7.26 5.59
N TYR A 929 17.42 8.21 5.21
CA TYR A 929 17.36 8.79 3.87
C TYR A 929 17.58 10.29 3.94
N ILE A 930 18.63 10.81 3.30
CA ILE A 930 19.00 12.23 3.36
C ILE A 930 19.23 12.77 1.95
N ILE A 931 18.48 13.80 1.55
CA ILE A 931 18.60 14.44 0.23
C ILE A 931 18.68 15.95 0.32
N GLY A 932 19.61 16.57 -0.42
CA GLY A 932 19.58 18.03 -0.64
C GLY A 932 19.77 18.82 0.65
N VAL A 933 20.71 18.39 1.50
CA VAL A 933 21.07 19.03 2.78
C VAL A 933 22.49 19.60 2.66
N PRO A 934 22.67 20.78 2.01
CA PRO A 934 23.96 21.27 1.60
C PRO A 934 24.94 21.60 2.72
N GLU A 935 24.49 22.03 3.88
CA GLU A 935 25.35 22.36 5.04
C GLU A 935 25.62 21.15 5.95
N LEU A 936 25.11 19.96 5.62
CA LEU A 936 25.31 18.77 6.43
C LEU A 936 26.77 18.32 6.36
N LYS A 937 27.47 18.45 7.48
CA LYS A 937 28.88 18.04 7.59
C LYS A 937 29.01 16.60 8.08
N TYR A 938 28.11 16.22 9.00
CA TYR A 938 28.13 14.93 9.67
C TYR A 938 26.69 14.43 9.88
N ILE A 939 26.46 13.15 9.61
CA ILE A 939 25.19 12.49 9.98
C ILE A 939 25.12 12.40 11.51
N PHE A 940 26.22 11.93 12.13
CA PHE A 940 26.41 11.91 13.57
C PHE A 940 27.50 12.92 13.99
N GLY A 941 27.12 14.00 14.66
CA GLY A 941 28.01 15.13 14.99
C GLY A 941 28.78 14.96 16.32
N GLU A 942 29.87 15.72 16.50
CA GLU A 942 30.62 15.78 17.77
C GLU A 942 29.76 16.36 18.90
N CYS A 943 29.95 15.87 20.14
CA CYS A 943 29.32 16.45 21.31
C CYS A 943 30.21 17.64 21.75
N ASP A 944 29.67 18.87 21.76
CA ASP A 944 30.41 20.10 22.04
C ASP A 944 31.14 20.04 23.40
N HIS A 945 32.39 19.60 23.38
CA HIS A 945 33.31 19.62 24.52
C HIS A 945 34.59 20.38 24.18
N GLU A 946 34.52 21.34 23.28
CA GLU A 946 35.61 22.29 23.05
C GLU A 946 35.36 23.54 23.89
N HIS A 947 35.70 23.53 25.19
CA HIS A 947 36.09 24.72 26.00
C HIS A 947 36.46 24.42 27.47
N HIS A 948 36.96 23.22 27.79
CA HIS A 948 37.71 23.02 29.03
C HIS A 948 39.18 22.73 28.74
N SER A 949 39.91 23.81 28.47
CA SER A 949 41.37 23.83 28.59
C SER A 949 41.78 23.52 30.03
N SER A 950 42.02 22.24 30.35
CA SER A 950 43.03 21.81 31.33
C SER A 950 43.25 20.29 31.28
N HIS A 951 44.36 19.86 30.68
CA HIS A 951 45.33 18.82 31.07
C HIS A 951 45.01 17.77 32.18
N LYS A 952 43.77 17.35 32.46
CA LYS A 952 43.47 16.39 33.54
C LYS A 952 42.42 15.30 33.29
N TYR A 953 41.89 15.16 32.08
CA TYR A 953 41.05 13.99 31.73
C TYR A 953 41.58 13.30 30.48
N HIS A 954 42.78 12.71 30.58
CA HIS A 954 43.33 11.84 29.53
C HIS A 954 43.09 10.35 29.79
N ASN A 955 42.29 9.96 30.78
CA ASN A 955 41.94 8.57 31.01
C ASN A 955 40.49 8.48 31.50
N HIS A 956 39.70 7.64 30.82
CA HIS A 956 38.31 7.24 31.13
C HIS A 956 37.18 8.15 30.61
N ILE A 957 37.10 8.35 29.30
CA ILE A 957 35.78 8.24 28.65
C ILE A 957 35.64 6.75 28.31
N MET A 958 34.84 6.04 29.11
CA MET A 958 34.36 4.72 28.72
C MET A 958 33.49 4.93 27.48
N LEU A 959 34.08 4.71 26.29
CA LEU A 959 33.31 4.52 25.08
C LEU A 959 32.37 3.35 25.36
N PRO A 960 31.05 3.53 25.25
CA PRO A 960 30.15 2.45 25.56
C PRO A 960 30.33 1.36 24.49
N GLN A 961 30.39 0.10 24.96
CA GLN A 961 30.55 -1.05 24.09
C GLN A 961 29.28 -1.16 23.26
N LEU A 962 29.36 -0.87 21.96
CA LEU A 962 28.29 -0.95 20.97
C LEU A 962 27.77 -2.40 20.81
N LYS A 963 27.08 -2.93 21.82
CA LYS A 963 26.56 -4.31 21.86
C LYS A 963 25.11 -4.43 21.34
N ASN A 964 24.39 -3.32 21.18
CA ASN A 964 22.93 -3.29 20.99
C ASN A 964 22.46 -2.54 19.73
N LEU A 965 23.24 -2.54 18.64
CA LEU A 965 22.84 -1.91 17.38
C LEU A 965 21.87 -2.81 16.55
N PRO A 966 21.01 -2.24 15.69
CA PRO A 966 19.91 -2.94 14.99
C PRO A 966 20.36 -4.10 14.07
N LEU A 967 19.51 -5.08 13.78
CA LEU A 967 19.89 -6.21 12.89
C LEU A 967 20.00 -5.83 11.39
N LYS A 968 19.54 -4.63 10.98
CA LYS A 968 19.54 -4.14 9.60
C LYS A 968 19.47 -2.61 9.56
N LEU A 969 20.35 -1.97 8.80
CA LEU A 969 20.34 -0.52 8.50
C LEU A 969 20.60 -0.27 7.00
N ASP A 970 19.76 0.55 6.37
CA ASP A 970 19.90 1.04 5.00
C ASP A 970 20.20 2.56 5.02
N LEU A 971 21.24 3.00 4.32
CA LEU A 971 21.69 4.40 4.32
C LEU A 971 21.75 4.94 2.89
N GLU A 972 20.92 5.95 2.60
CA GLU A 972 20.89 6.61 1.30
C GLU A 972 21.12 8.12 1.42
N LEU A 973 22.15 8.61 0.72
CA LEU A 973 22.70 9.96 0.82
C LEU A 973 22.80 10.58 -0.56
N TYR A 974 22.13 11.71 -0.77
CA TYR A 974 22.09 12.38 -2.07
C TYR A 974 22.26 13.89 -1.94
N ASP A 975 23.07 14.49 -2.80
CA ASP A 975 23.24 15.95 -2.88
C ASP A 975 23.69 16.60 -1.55
N LEU A 976 24.78 16.07 -0.99
CA LEU A 976 25.37 16.53 0.27
C LEU A 976 26.79 17.12 0.04
N PRO A 977 26.91 18.32 -0.55
CA PRO A 977 28.20 18.88 -0.95
C PRO A 977 29.18 19.13 0.20
N GLN A 978 28.72 19.38 1.44
CA GLN A 978 29.60 19.60 2.61
C GLN A 978 29.87 18.33 3.43
N LEU A 979 29.34 17.18 3.02
CA LEU A 979 29.55 15.93 3.74
C LEU A 979 31.01 15.50 3.60
N ASN A 980 31.74 15.54 4.71
CA ASN A 980 33.18 15.25 4.73
C ASN A 980 33.48 13.79 5.07
N SER A 981 32.60 13.15 5.84
CA SER A 981 32.74 11.76 6.25
C SER A 981 31.38 11.11 6.52
N ILE A 982 31.26 9.82 6.20
CA ILE A 982 30.15 8.95 6.62
C ILE A 982 30.50 8.15 7.90
N SER A 983 31.71 8.32 8.44
CA SER A 983 32.16 7.66 9.66
C SER A 983 31.29 8.07 10.85
N TRP A 984 30.99 7.12 11.73
CA TRP A 984 30.23 7.38 12.97
C TRP A 984 31.07 8.15 13.99
N LEU A 985 32.38 8.07 13.85
CA LEU A 985 33.34 8.78 14.67
C LEU A 985 33.75 10.03 13.90
N GLY A 986 33.55 11.22 14.50
CA GLY A 986 34.13 12.45 13.98
C GLY A 986 35.65 12.31 13.77
N PRO A 987 36.28 13.19 12.97
CA PRO A 987 37.67 13.05 12.53
C PRO A 987 38.73 12.98 13.64
N THR A 988 38.36 13.13 14.91
CA THR A 988 39.26 13.33 16.07
C THR A 988 39.32 12.18 17.09
N THR A 989 38.59 11.07 16.92
CA THR A 989 38.52 10.00 17.96
C THR A 989 39.40 8.78 17.66
N PRO A 990 40.36 8.40 18.53
CA PRO A 990 41.24 7.24 18.29
C PRO A 990 40.74 5.91 18.89
N ARG A 991 40.88 4.83 18.12
CA ARG A 991 41.34 3.47 18.51
C ARG A 991 40.42 2.45 19.22
N GLN A 992 39.09 2.58 19.22
CA GLN A 992 38.22 1.42 19.55
C GLN A 992 37.06 1.31 18.56
N THR A 993 37.23 0.47 17.54
CA THR A 993 36.36 0.31 16.37
C THR A 993 35.36 -0.82 16.55
N GLN A 994 34.08 -0.47 16.77
CA GLN A 994 32.91 -1.36 16.63
C GLN A 994 31.71 -0.61 16.01
N SER A 995 31.94 0.38 15.13
CA SER A 995 30.86 1.13 14.48
C SER A 995 30.31 0.39 13.26
N LEU A 996 29.00 0.52 13.01
CA LEU A 996 28.30 0.06 11.80
C LEU A 996 28.12 -1.45 11.56
N GLN A 997 28.04 -2.29 12.61
CA GLN A 997 27.89 -3.75 12.42
C GLN A 997 26.63 -4.19 11.63
N CYS A 998 25.71 -3.27 11.36
CA CYS A 998 24.32 -3.50 10.99
C CYS A 998 23.98 -3.00 9.58
N LEU A 999 24.87 -2.24 8.94
CA LEU A 999 24.65 -1.63 7.63
C LEU A 999 24.62 -2.70 6.55
N LYS A 1000 23.55 -2.74 5.74
CA LYS A 1000 23.39 -3.69 4.62
C LYS A 1000 23.51 -3.02 3.26
N HIS A 1001 22.91 -1.85 3.10
CA HIS A 1001 22.89 -1.13 1.83
C HIS A 1001 23.39 0.30 2.04
N LEU A 1002 24.38 0.71 1.25
CA LEU A 1002 24.91 2.07 1.23
C LEU A 1002 24.76 2.66 -0.17
N GLN A 1003 24.09 3.79 -0.28
CA GLN A 1003 23.99 4.58 -1.51
C GLN A 1003 24.46 6.02 -1.26
N VAL A 1004 25.45 6.49 -2.02
CA VAL A 1004 26.05 7.82 -1.90
C VAL A 1004 26.17 8.46 -3.27
N LEU A 1005 25.27 9.41 -3.58
CA LEU A 1005 25.27 10.12 -4.88
C LEU A 1005 25.50 11.62 -4.69
N ARG A 1006 26.30 12.24 -5.57
CA ARG A 1006 26.51 13.70 -5.64
C ARG A 1006 26.96 14.32 -4.29
N CYS A 1007 27.88 13.66 -3.58
CA CYS A 1007 28.46 14.13 -2.32
C CYS A 1007 29.87 14.68 -2.57
N GLU A 1008 29.96 15.98 -2.91
CA GLU A 1008 31.14 16.55 -3.56
C GLU A 1008 32.40 16.65 -2.69
N ASN A 1009 32.31 16.94 -1.38
CA ASN A 1009 33.50 17.05 -0.51
C ASN A 1009 33.99 15.72 0.09
N LEU A 1010 33.30 14.62 -0.20
CA LEU A 1010 33.58 13.32 0.40
C LEU A 1010 34.86 12.74 -0.19
N LYS A 1011 35.95 12.72 0.59
CA LYS A 1011 37.27 12.22 0.13
C LYS A 1011 37.45 10.72 0.30
N SER A 1012 36.85 10.16 1.34
CA SER A 1012 36.86 8.73 1.63
C SER A 1012 35.58 8.25 2.31
N LEU A 1013 35.17 7.00 2.04
CA LEU A 1013 34.00 6.40 2.70
C LEU A 1013 34.36 5.69 4.01
N PHE A 1014 35.36 4.81 3.97
CA PHE A 1014 35.73 3.97 5.11
C PHE A 1014 37.24 3.99 5.35
N SER A 1015 37.64 3.81 6.60
CA SER A 1015 39.00 3.39 6.96
C SER A 1015 39.16 1.86 6.91
N MET A 1016 40.41 1.39 6.88
CA MET A 1016 40.71 -0.04 7.03
C MET A 1016 40.22 -0.65 8.36
N GLU A 1017 39.94 0.14 9.40
CA GLU A 1017 39.42 -0.40 10.67
C GLU A 1017 37.89 -0.54 10.64
N GLU A 1018 37.19 0.39 9.97
CA GLU A 1018 35.73 0.38 9.82
C GLU A 1018 35.26 -0.72 8.87
N SER A 1019 36.04 -1.02 7.81
CA SER A 1019 35.75 -2.12 6.88
C SER A 1019 35.83 -3.51 7.54
N ARG A 1020 36.54 -3.66 8.67
CA ARG A 1020 36.49 -4.86 9.54
C ARG A 1020 35.19 -4.95 10.35
N SER A 1021 34.59 -3.79 10.64
CA SER A 1021 33.42 -3.64 11.52
C SER A 1021 32.08 -3.59 10.76
N LEU A 1022 32.07 -3.95 9.47
CA LEU A 1022 30.92 -3.97 8.56
C LEU A 1022 30.56 -5.40 8.06
N PRO A 1023 30.23 -6.36 8.95
CA PRO A 1023 29.99 -7.76 8.58
C PRO A 1023 28.70 -7.99 7.80
N GLU A 1024 27.73 -7.06 7.88
CA GLU A 1024 26.41 -7.20 7.24
C GLU A 1024 26.27 -6.47 5.90
N LEU A 1025 27.30 -5.73 5.46
CA LEU A 1025 27.23 -4.91 4.24
C LEU A 1025 27.11 -5.81 3.00
N MET A 1026 26.04 -5.60 2.23
CA MET A 1026 25.68 -6.37 1.03
C MET A 1026 25.87 -5.55 -0.24
N SER A 1027 25.54 -4.26 -0.26
CA SER A 1027 25.71 -3.42 -1.45
C SER A 1027 26.29 -2.04 -1.17
N ILE A 1028 27.14 -1.58 -2.09
CA ILE A 1028 27.69 -0.22 -2.14
C ILE A 1028 27.39 0.38 -3.50
N GLU A 1029 26.67 1.50 -3.54
CA GLU A 1029 26.43 2.29 -4.74
C GLU A 1029 26.95 3.72 -4.55
N ILE A 1030 27.83 4.16 -5.44
CA ILE A 1030 28.45 5.49 -5.40
C ILE A 1030 28.31 6.14 -6.77
N GLY A 1031 27.89 7.40 -6.81
CA GLY A 1031 27.71 8.13 -8.06
C GLY A 1031 28.10 9.60 -7.95
N ASP A 1032 28.74 10.13 -8.97
CA ASP A 1032 28.96 11.57 -9.17
C ASP A 1032 29.63 12.29 -7.96
N CYS A 1033 30.50 11.60 -7.20
CA CYS A 1033 31.25 12.20 -6.08
C CYS A 1033 32.65 12.64 -6.55
N GLN A 1034 32.82 13.93 -6.90
CA GLN A 1034 34.00 14.36 -7.67
C GLN A 1034 35.31 14.42 -6.86
N GLU A 1035 35.27 14.63 -5.54
CA GLU A 1035 36.47 14.65 -4.69
C GLU A 1035 36.84 13.30 -4.09
N LEU A 1036 36.05 12.25 -4.35
CA LEU A 1036 36.26 10.93 -3.79
C LEU A 1036 37.57 10.31 -4.32
N GLN A 1037 38.51 10.06 -3.41
CA GLN A 1037 39.84 9.52 -3.73
C GLN A 1037 39.96 8.05 -3.34
N HIS A 1038 39.25 7.63 -2.29
CA HIS A 1038 39.35 6.27 -1.75
C HIS A 1038 37.98 5.78 -1.26
N ILE A 1039 37.52 4.60 -1.69
CA ILE A 1039 36.38 3.95 -1.00
C ILE A 1039 36.84 3.45 0.37
N VAL A 1040 38.00 2.78 0.41
CA VAL A 1040 38.66 2.38 1.66
C VAL A 1040 40.04 3.01 1.74
N LEU A 1041 40.29 3.82 2.77
CA LEU A 1041 41.58 4.43 3.04
C LEU A 1041 42.55 3.40 3.65
N ALA A 1042 43.65 3.14 2.95
CA ALA A 1042 44.68 2.20 3.39
C ALA A 1042 45.44 2.72 4.63
N ASN A 1043 45.85 1.82 5.52
CA ASN A 1043 46.78 2.11 6.61
C ASN A 1043 48.05 1.26 6.41
N GLU A 1044 49.18 1.92 6.17
CA GLU A 1044 50.49 1.30 5.90
C GLU A 1044 50.97 0.40 7.06
N GLU A 1045 50.58 0.70 8.31
CA GLU A 1045 50.95 -0.10 9.48
C GLU A 1045 50.16 -1.42 9.58
N LEU A 1046 48.91 -1.46 9.10
CA LEU A 1046 48.03 -2.62 9.14
C LEU A 1046 48.19 -3.56 7.94
N ALA A 1047 48.78 -3.07 6.83
CA ALA A 1047 49.06 -3.85 5.63
C ALA A 1047 50.13 -4.95 5.83
N LEU A 1048 50.85 -4.90 6.96
CA LEU A 1048 51.95 -5.82 7.32
C LEU A 1048 51.55 -6.91 8.35
N LEU A 1049 50.33 -6.86 8.89
CA LEU A 1049 49.87 -7.85 9.88
C LEU A 1049 49.39 -9.14 9.20
N PRO A 1050 49.97 -10.31 9.54
CA PRO A 1050 49.54 -11.60 9.01
C PRO A 1050 48.33 -12.12 9.79
N ASN A 1051 47.21 -11.40 9.76
CA ASN A 1051 45.95 -11.89 10.32
C ASN A 1051 44.84 -11.88 9.27
N ALA A 1052 44.27 -13.06 9.05
CA ALA A 1052 43.20 -13.36 8.11
C ALA A 1052 41.83 -12.89 8.63
N GLU A 1053 41.60 -11.58 8.70
CA GLU A 1053 40.26 -11.03 9.00
C GLU A 1053 39.55 -10.62 7.71
N VAL A 1054 38.38 -11.20 7.44
CA VAL A 1054 37.58 -10.94 6.22
C VAL A 1054 37.01 -9.51 6.27
N TYR A 1055 37.22 -8.73 5.22
CA TYR A 1055 36.69 -7.39 5.04
C TYR A 1055 35.41 -7.46 4.21
N PHE A 1056 34.32 -6.82 4.63
CA PHE A 1056 33.02 -6.92 3.93
C PHE A 1056 32.58 -8.36 3.58
N PRO A 1057 32.47 -9.28 4.56
CA PRO A 1057 32.23 -10.71 4.33
C PRO A 1057 30.93 -11.05 3.59
N LYS A 1058 29.96 -10.11 3.52
CA LYS A 1058 28.67 -10.30 2.85
C LYS A 1058 28.46 -9.43 1.61
N LEU A 1059 29.44 -8.64 1.19
CA LEU A 1059 29.30 -7.72 0.07
C LEU A 1059 29.12 -8.50 -1.24
N THR A 1060 27.99 -8.28 -1.90
CA THR A 1060 27.59 -8.91 -3.16
C THR A 1060 27.68 -7.94 -4.33
N ASP A 1061 27.37 -6.66 -4.13
CA ASP A 1061 27.19 -5.71 -5.22
C ASP A 1061 27.96 -4.40 -5.00
N VAL A 1062 28.75 -3.99 -5.99
CA VAL A 1062 29.47 -2.72 -5.99
C VAL A 1062 29.20 -1.97 -7.30
N VAL A 1063 28.65 -0.77 -7.20
CA VAL A 1063 28.35 0.10 -8.34
C VAL A 1063 29.02 1.45 -8.13
N VAL A 1064 29.87 1.89 -9.07
CA VAL A 1064 30.59 3.17 -9.00
C VAL A 1064 30.43 3.93 -10.32
N GLY A 1065 29.92 5.15 -10.26
CA GLY A 1065 29.70 6.00 -11.42
C GLY A 1065 30.24 7.42 -11.24
N GLY A 1066 30.80 8.06 -12.27
CA GLY A 1066 31.01 9.52 -12.23
C GLY A 1066 32.03 10.03 -11.21
N CYS A 1067 32.93 9.18 -10.68
CA CYS A 1067 33.86 9.52 -9.59
C CYS A 1067 35.27 9.80 -10.12
N ASN A 1068 35.54 11.02 -10.57
CA ASN A 1068 36.69 11.32 -11.42
C ASN A 1068 38.06 11.43 -10.72
N LYS A 1069 38.14 11.47 -9.39
CA LYS A 1069 39.42 11.41 -8.63
C LYS A 1069 39.74 10.04 -8.05
N LEU A 1070 38.82 9.09 -8.18
CA LEU A 1070 39.01 7.74 -7.68
C LEU A 1070 39.97 7.02 -8.63
N LYS A 1071 41.12 6.57 -8.12
CA LYS A 1071 42.10 5.82 -8.93
C LYS A 1071 41.92 4.32 -8.85
N SER A 1072 41.38 3.86 -7.72
CA SER A 1072 41.12 2.45 -7.43
C SER A 1072 40.00 2.29 -6.42
N LEU A 1073 39.28 1.16 -6.48
CA LEU A 1073 38.20 0.90 -5.52
C LEU A 1073 38.74 0.39 -4.18
N PHE A 1074 39.64 -0.58 -4.22
CA PHE A 1074 40.11 -1.30 -3.03
C PHE A 1074 41.64 -1.39 -2.98
N PRO A 1075 42.26 -1.31 -1.79
CA PRO A 1075 43.63 -1.76 -1.58
C PRO A 1075 43.85 -3.24 -1.95
N VAL A 1076 45.00 -3.59 -2.54
CA VAL A 1076 45.37 -4.97 -2.90
C VAL A 1076 45.40 -5.92 -1.69
N SER A 1077 45.53 -5.40 -0.47
CA SER A 1077 45.43 -6.18 0.77
C SER A 1077 44.07 -6.87 0.94
N MET A 1078 42.99 -6.37 0.31
CA MET A 1078 41.65 -6.97 0.35
C MET A 1078 41.40 -8.04 -0.74
N ARG A 1079 42.38 -8.34 -1.60
CA ARG A 1079 42.23 -9.21 -2.80
C ARG A 1079 41.76 -10.66 -2.58
N LYS A 1080 41.95 -11.20 -1.37
CA LYS A 1080 41.49 -12.56 -0.97
C LYS A 1080 40.29 -12.50 0.00
N MET A 1081 39.72 -11.33 0.20
CA MET A 1081 38.92 -11.03 1.40
C MET A 1081 37.52 -10.47 1.09
N LEU A 1082 37.05 -10.50 -0.16
CA LEU A 1082 35.66 -10.20 -0.59
C LEU A 1082 34.95 -11.48 -1.09
N PRO A 1083 34.62 -12.45 -0.22
CA PRO A 1083 34.25 -13.80 -0.64
C PRO A 1083 32.89 -13.91 -1.35
N LYS A 1084 31.99 -12.94 -1.19
CA LYS A 1084 30.62 -12.98 -1.72
C LYS A 1084 30.35 -12.03 -2.90
N LEU A 1085 31.34 -11.27 -3.34
CA LEU A 1085 31.15 -10.29 -4.41
C LEU A 1085 30.69 -11.01 -5.69
N SER A 1086 29.50 -10.66 -6.18
CA SER A 1086 28.84 -11.25 -7.35
C SER A 1086 28.72 -10.29 -8.52
N SER A 1087 28.52 -8.99 -8.26
CA SER A 1087 28.38 -7.97 -9.30
C SER A 1087 29.29 -6.76 -9.05
N LEU A 1088 29.98 -6.35 -10.11
CA LEU A 1088 30.83 -5.15 -10.12
C LEU A 1088 30.51 -4.30 -11.35
N GLU A 1089 30.01 -3.09 -11.13
CA GLU A 1089 29.74 -2.11 -12.19
C GLU A 1089 30.54 -0.83 -11.95
N ILE A 1090 31.31 -0.40 -12.95
CA ILE A 1090 32.05 0.88 -12.95
C ILE A 1090 31.73 1.65 -14.23
N ARG A 1091 31.31 2.91 -14.09
CA ARG A 1091 30.93 3.75 -15.23
C ARG A 1091 31.45 5.18 -15.12
N ASN A 1092 31.75 5.81 -16.26
CA ASN A 1092 32.02 7.25 -16.39
C ASN A 1092 33.02 7.80 -15.33
N SER A 1093 34.10 7.09 -15.04
CA SER A 1093 35.08 7.45 -14.00
C SER A 1093 36.48 7.54 -14.57
N ASP A 1094 36.93 8.77 -14.89
CA ASP A 1094 38.05 8.98 -15.80
C ASP A 1094 39.42 8.55 -15.26
N GLN A 1095 39.66 8.63 -13.95
CA GLN A 1095 40.96 8.31 -13.34
C GLN A 1095 41.07 6.90 -12.77
N ILE A 1096 40.01 6.10 -12.84
CA ILE A 1096 40.08 4.72 -12.37
C ILE A 1096 41.03 3.93 -13.29
N GLU A 1097 42.12 3.46 -12.72
CA GLU A 1097 43.17 2.70 -13.41
C GLU A 1097 43.01 1.19 -13.13
N GLU A 1098 42.65 0.82 -11.90
CA GLU A 1098 42.48 -0.57 -11.48
C GLU A 1098 41.45 -0.74 -10.36
N VAL A 1099 40.91 -1.95 -10.17
CA VAL A 1099 39.97 -2.22 -9.06
C VAL A 1099 40.74 -2.39 -7.75
N PHE A 1100 41.86 -3.11 -7.78
CA PHE A 1100 42.71 -3.39 -6.61
C PHE A 1100 44.12 -2.79 -6.74
N LYS A 1101 44.44 -1.76 -5.94
CA LYS A 1101 45.70 -1.01 -6.04
C LYS A 1101 46.87 -1.59 -5.28
N HIS A 1102 48.02 -1.74 -5.96
CA HIS A 1102 49.28 -2.22 -5.38
C HIS A 1102 50.15 -1.03 -4.89
N ASP A 1103 50.40 -0.95 -3.59
CA ASP A 1103 51.19 0.16 -2.98
C ASP A 1103 52.68 -0.19 -2.73
N GLY A 1104 53.24 -1.24 -3.36
CA GLY A 1104 54.61 -1.70 -3.09
C GLY A 1104 55.52 -1.69 -4.31
N GLY A 1105 56.66 -1.00 -4.23
CA GLY A 1105 57.68 -0.98 -5.29
C GLY A 1105 58.35 -2.35 -5.52
N ASP A 1106 58.64 -2.61 -6.80
CA ASP A 1106 59.58 -3.59 -7.38
C ASP A 1106 59.91 -4.80 -6.49
N ARG A 1107 58.90 -5.65 -6.22
CA ARG A 1107 59.11 -7.01 -5.71
C ARG A 1107 58.76 -7.99 -6.82
N THR A 1108 59.67 -8.93 -7.03
CA THR A 1108 59.61 -10.04 -7.96
C THR A 1108 58.22 -10.69 -7.96
N ILE A 1109 57.62 -10.67 -9.15
CA ILE A 1109 56.31 -11.20 -9.51
C ILE A 1109 56.38 -12.73 -9.46
N ASP A 1110 56.28 -13.30 -8.25
CA ASP A 1110 55.97 -14.73 -8.09
C ASP A 1110 54.49 -14.88 -7.72
N GLU A 1111 53.72 -15.31 -8.72
CA GLU A 1111 52.44 -16.03 -8.63
C GLU A 1111 51.55 -15.72 -7.41
N MET A 1112 51.01 -14.51 -7.34
CA MET A 1112 49.86 -14.23 -6.48
C MET A 1112 48.59 -14.14 -7.34
N GLU A 1113 47.53 -14.85 -6.92
CA GLU A 1113 46.23 -14.86 -7.58
C GLU A 1113 45.21 -14.03 -6.79
N VAL A 1114 44.36 -13.29 -7.51
CA VAL A 1114 43.16 -12.61 -6.98
C VAL A 1114 42.00 -13.58 -7.15
N ILE A 1115 41.39 -14.00 -6.04
CA ILE A 1115 40.34 -15.02 -6.05
C ILE A 1115 39.02 -14.34 -5.66
N LEU A 1116 38.11 -14.21 -6.63
CA LEU A 1116 36.75 -13.71 -6.45
C LEU A 1116 35.77 -14.83 -6.84
N PRO A 1117 35.50 -15.79 -5.94
CA PRO A 1117 34.92 -17.08 -6.31
C PRO A 1117 33.45 -17.00 -6.75
N ASN A 1118 32.74 -15.95 -6.34
CA ASN A 1118 31.31 -15.75 -6.59
C ASN A 1118 31.02 -14.66 -7.64
N LEU A 1119 32.05 -14.07 -8.26
CA LEU A 1119 31.87 -13.00 -9.23
C LEU A 1119 31.23 -13.54 -10.51
N THR A 1120 30.00 -13.11 -10.77
CA THR A 1120 29.19 -13.52 -11.93
C THR A 1120 29.06 -12.44 -12.98
N GLU A 1121 29.17 -11.17 -12.59
CA GLU A 1121 28.95 -10.04 -13.48
C GLU A 1121 30.01 -8.93 -13.30
N ILE A 1122 30.59 -8.50 -14.41
CA ILE A 1122 31.46 -7.31 -14.49
C ILE A 1122 30.94 -6.41 -15.62
N ARG A 1123 30.73 -5.14 -15.30
CA ARG A 1123 30.28 -4.11 -16.25
C ARG A 1123 31.17 -2.88 -16.16
N LEU A 1124 31.83 -2.53 -17.25
CA LEU A 1124 32.79 -1.42 -17.34
C LEU A 1124 32.41 -0.53 -18.52
N TYR A 1125 32.10 0.74 -18.22
CA TYR A 1125 31.56 1.67 -19.22
C TYR A 1125 32.29 3.02 -19.17
N CYS A 1126 32.79 3.50 -20.31
CA CYS A 1126 33.38 4.83 -20.45
C CYS A 1126 34.51 5.09 -19.43
N LEU A 1127 35.54 4.21 -19.43
CA LEU A 1127 36.69 4.28 -18.51
C LEU A 1127 38.01 4.46 -19.30
N PRO A 1128 38.44 5.70 -19.60
CA PRO A 1128 39.56 5.98 -20.50
C PRO A 1128 40.94 5.55 -19.97
N ASN A 1129 41.11 5.46 -18.65
CA ASN A 1129 42.38 5.08 -18.01
C ASN A 1129 42.40 3.67 -17.42
N PHE A 1130 41.28 2.95 -17.44
CA PHE A 1130 41.18 1.64 -16.82
C PHE A 1130 42.02 0.62 -17.58
N PHE A 1131 42.94 -0.03 -16.85
CA PHE A 1131 43.90 -0.98 -17.39
C PHE A 1131 43.55 -2.43 -17.03
N ASP A 1132 43.34 -2.75 -15.75
CA ASP A 1132 43.04 -4.12 -15.31
C ASP A 1132 42.28 -4.14 -13.97
N ILE A 1133 41.68 -5.27 -13.59
CA ILE A 1133 41.10 -5.46 -12.27
C ILE A 1133 42.19 -5.49 -11.19
N CYS A 1134 43.36 -6.08 -11.48
CA CYS A 1134 44.51 -6.06 -10.59
C CYS A 1134 45.82 -6.18 -11.38
N GLN A 1135 46.65 -5.13 -11.37
CA GLN A 1135 47.85 -5.08 -12.21
C GLN A 1135 48.88 -6.15 -11.82
N GLY A 1136 49.14 -7.10 -12.74
CA GLY A 1136 50.17 -8.15 -12.57
C GLY A 1136 49.71 -9.44 -11.88
N TYR A 1137 48.41 -9.59 -11.60
CA TYR A 1137 47.84 -10.77 -10.92
C TYR A 1137 46.81 -11.48 -11.81
N LYS A 1138 46.73 -12.81 -11.74
CA LYS A 1138 45.69 -13.57 -12.46
C LYS A 1138 44.37 -13.53 -11.68
N LEU A 1139 43.29 -13.11 -12.34
CA LEU A 1139 41.93 -13.20 -11.80
C LEU A 1139 41.42 -14.63 -11.92
N GLN A 1140 41.17 -15.29 -10.79
CA GLN A 1140 40.41 -16.55 -10.74
C GLN A 1140 38.96 -16.25 -10.35
N ALA A 1141 38.08 -16.15 -11.37
CA ALA A 1141 36.63 -16.12 -11.22
C ALA A 1141 36.05 -17.42 -11.79
N VAL A 1142 35.32 -18.19 -10.96
CA VAL A 1142 34.91 -19.57 -11.30
C VAL A 1142 33.59 -19.62 -12.10
N LYS A 1143 32.83 -18.52 -12.16
CA LYS A 1143 31.44 -18.48 -12.71
C LYS A 1143 31.07 -17.13 -13.36
N LEU A 1144 31.95 -16.50 -14.12
CA LEU A 1144 31.63 -15.21 -14.75
C LEU A 1144 30.62 -15.43 -15.90
N GLY A 1145 29.35 -15.07 -15.69
CA GLY A 1145 28.27 -15.22 -16.66
C GLY A 1145 28.03 -13.98 -17.53
N ARG A 1146 28.56 -12.81 -17.14
CA ARG A 1146 28.45 -11.58 -17.93
C ARG A 1146 29.67 -10.68 -17.77
N LEU A 1147 30.27 -10.31 -18.90
CA LEU A 1147 31.36 -9.34 -19.00
C LEU A 1147 31.00 -8.31 -20.08
N GLU A 1148 30.77 -7.08 -19.67
CA GLU A 1148 30.50 -5.96 -20.57
C GLU A 1148 31.58 -4.92 -20.41
N ILE A 1149 32.27 -4.60 -21.51
CA ILE A 1149 33.31 -3.59 -21.57
C ILE A 1149 33.01 -2.71 -22.77
N ASP A 1150 32.71 -1.44 -22.53
CA ASP A 1150 32.39 -0.48 -23.57
C ASP A 1150 33.10 0.85 -23.29
N GLU A 1151 33.67 1.46 -24.34
CA GLU A 1151 34.46 2.69 -24.25
C GLU A 1151 35.62 2.67 -23.21
N CYS A 1152 36.34 1.54 -23.09
CA CYS A 1152 37.52 1.38 -22.23
C CYS A 1152 38.81 1.06 -23.04
N PRO A 1153 39.52 2.06 -23.60
CA PRO A 1153 40.58 1.86 -24.60
C PRO A 1153 41.91 1.27 -24.08
N LYS A 1154 42.14 1.26 -22.76
CA LYS A 1154 43.42 0.81 -22.16
C LYS A 1154 43.35 -0.57 -21.49
N VAL A 1155 42.22 -1.27 -21.60
CA VAL A 1155 42.00 -2.58 -20.96
C VAL A 1155 43.04 -3.62 -21.42
N SER A 1156 43.57 -4.36 -20.46
CA SER A 1156 44.59 -5.40 -20.67
C SER A 1156 44.06 -6.58 -21.50
N GLN A 1157 44.97 -7.25 -22.21
CA GLN A 1157 44.62 -8.47 -22.96
C GLN A 1157 44.17 -9.62 -22.04
N SER A 1158 44.64 -9.65 -20.79
CA SER A 1158 44.24 -10.63 -19.77
C SER A 1158 42.76 -10.54 -19.45
N LEU A 1159 42.20 -9.33 -19.35
CA LEU A 1159 40.78 -9.13 -19.07
C LEU A 1159 39.89 -9.52 -20.26
N ASN A 1160 40.33 -9.17 -21.47
CA ASN A 1160 39.65 -9.56 -22.72
C ASN A 1160 39.69 -11.08 -23.00
N ALA A 1161 40.62 -11.81 -22.37
CA ALA A 1161 40.78 -13.25 -22.54
C ALA A 1161 39.95 -14.09 -21.54
N ILE A 1162 39.20 -13.46 -20.62
CA ILE A 1162 38.36 -14.17 -19.66
C ILE A 1162 37.20 -14.86 -20.40
N GLN A 1163 37.08 -16.19 -20.25
CA GLN A 1163 35.96 -16.94 -20.80
C GLN A 1163 34.71 -16.76 -19.93
N VAL A 1164 33.63 -16.28 -20.55
CA VAL A 1164 32.30 -16.19 -19.95
C VAL A 1164 31.65 -17.57 -20.02
N THR A 1165 31.21 -18.10 -18.88
CA THR A 1165 30.53 -19.41 -18.72
C THR A 1165 29.03 -19.20 -18.61
#